data_AF-A0A8J2SIC8-F1
#
_entry.id   AF-A0A8J2SIC8-F1
#
_cell.length_a   1.000
_cell.length_b   1.000
_cell.length_c   1.000
_cell.angle_alpha   90.00
_cell.angle_beta   90.00
_cell.angle_gamma   90.00
#
_symmetry.space_group_name_H-M   'P 1'
#
loop_
_entity.id
_entity.type
_entity.pdbx_description
1 polymer ?
#
loop_
_entity_poly.entity_id
_entity_poly.type
_entity_poly.pdbx_seq_one_letter_code
_entity_poly.pdbx_strand_id
1 'polypeptide(L)'
;MRLLAILAGLAAAAAKPTARTKRKPGLLIVGLGGNNGATVLAGLHANNMKLTWEGAKKKCTADYTGCITQTRAMRRKGLAPFKRAAVGGWDIRPTPIGQALREARILDFDLVRQLSDTLDSVEVMPGVYDARFVGESQRATATHIKNLPDARSKVNALREDIRAFKAHNSVDGHCTVIYSGSVEAPSLLPSYETSEELLEALSSEQGDDFAPSLLYAIAACLEGCSFVNAASQDTVCPGLCELAEKNGAYCLGTDFKAGQTKFKTQVVEYLENLAFNVKVVASSNHLGNNDMRNLALGSATQEKTRKAKLRVKSQIFSSDIDHHVSVQYTPFIGDEKRDYVEYTSEAFLSQLHTMATYTRCSDSVLCAPLYIDVCCLLDYFSRKKVSPSTVAAATAYLFKVPEGRAGPLVGFSEQLRALERALDGHDDVQAVIPQKNDEKRVVCCGLACLDMELSGAQDLGREAINAFGEASSRAGGAAPQTASCLADHGVPTIVVAALGDDQQGDELRALLTERGISVDETLSDGRTGLAVVPVFANGRGCYFAAGANDAFDARTLLDGVARVESVAAVLIGYPHLLPSLRGQALGDAIEQIDSIVGVDLNGVQPTHYLGDGVVDAALYKADVVHANADEAATLLRWPKGYHCTQLARALCDATGAACVVVTDGSNGAAAAVASDPNRLSSSSLKWPANDLKAVASLPGPPGVAPNANGAGDAFFAAFVASTALHDATLDEALAAANEAAHARVFDSVRRPLDEVVASLRSNTT
;
A
#
# COMPACT_ATOMS: atom_id res chain seq x y z
N MET A 1 -2.15 4.64 -26.24
CA MET A 1 -2.37 5.91 -25.50
C MET A 1 -2.19 5.76 -23.98
N ARG A 2 -2.70 4.72 -23.30
CA ARG A 2 -2.54 4.56 -21.83
C ARG A 2 -1.09 4.35 -21.33
N LEU A 3 -0.24 3.58 -22.03
CA LEU A 3 1.19 3.46 -21.69
C LEU A 3 1.94 4.81 -21.86
N LEU A 4 1.51 5.61 -22.84
CA LEU A 4 2.01 6.97 -23.06
C LEU A 4 1.54 7.92 -21.96
N ALA A 5 0.35 7.72 -21.38
CA ALA A 5 -0.13 8.46 -20.20
C ALA A 5 0.63 8.06 -18.92
N ILE A 6 1.00 6.79 -18.75
CA ILE A 6 1.85 6.33 -17.63
C ILE A 6 3.28 6.90 -17.76
N LEU A 7 3.88 6.80 -18.95
CA LEU A 7 5.18 7.43 -19.24
C LEU A 7 5.12 8.97 -19.16
N ALA A 8 3.98 9.58 -19.51
CA ALA A 8 3.75 11.00 -19.37
C ALA A 8 3.49 11.41 -17.91
N GLY A 9 2.87 10.58 -17.08
CA GLY A 9 2.76 10.79 -15.63
C GLY A 9 4.12 10.73 -14.94
N LEU A 10 4.93 9.73 -15.30
CA LEU A 10 6.33 9.62 -14.89
C LEU A 10 7.19 10.81 -15.39
N ALA A 11 6.85 11.41 -16.54
CA ALA A 11 7.52 12.60 -17.06
C ALA A 11 6.98 13.93 -16.47
N ALA A 12 5.69 13.99 -16.12
CA ALA A 12 5.02 15.15 -15.55
C ALA A 12 5.36 15.33 -14.05
N ALA A 13 5.70 14.24 -13.36
CA ALA A 13 6.28 14.25 -12.01
C ALA A 13 7.75 14.77 -11.97
N ALA A 14 8.30 15.26 -13.09
CA ALA A 14 9.59 15.97 -13.11
C ALA A 14 9.49 17.39 -12.49
N ALA A 15 8.81 17.53 -11.36
CA ALA A 15 8.73 18.74 -10.57
C ALA A 15 9.99 18.86 -9.67
N LYS A 16 10.99 19.59 -10.15
CA LYS A 16 12.28 19.95 -9.49
C LYS A 16 13.12 18.75 -8.98
N PRO A 17 14.46 18.80 -9.08
CA PRO A 17 15.30 17.69 -8.62
C PRO A 17 15.22 17.54 -7.09
N THR A 18 14.43 16.57 -6.62
CA THR A 18 14.41 16.18 -5.22
C THR A 18 15.72 15.46 -4.86
N ALA A 19 16.28 15.76 -3.69
CA ALA A 19 17.61 15.24 -3.32
C ALA A 19 17.55 13.72 -3.08
N ARG A 20 18.34 12.96 -3.86
CA ARG A 20 18.58 11.52 -3.60
C ARG A 20 19.31 11.34 -2.27
N THR A 21 19.10 10.21 -1.60
CA THR A 21 19.86 9.87 -0.39
C THR A 21 21.36 9.74 -0.68
N LYS A 22 22.18 10.06 0.32
CA LYS A 22 23.65 9.84 0.28
C LYS A 22 24.05 8.47 0.86
N ARG A 23 23.10 7.69 1.35
CA ARG A 23 23.38 6.33 1.85
C ARG A 23 23.93 5.41 0.75
N LYS A 24 24.62 4.38 1.20
CA LYS A 24 25.36 3.38 0.46
C LYS A 24 24.65 2.04 0.69
N PRO A 25 23.69 1.66 -0.17
CA PRO A 25 23.04 0.36 -0.06
C PRO A 25 24.05 -0.77 -0.33
N GLY A 26 23.82 -1.93 0.27
CA GLY A 26 24.60 -3.14 0.05
C GLY A 26 23.88 -4.09 -0.90
N LEU A 27 24.60 -4.69 -1.83
CA LEU A 27 24.11 -5.75 -2.69
C LEU A 27 25.10 -6.92 -2.67
N LEU A 28 24.65 -8.05 -2.15
CA LEU A 28 25.38 -9.30 -2.11
C LEU A 28 24.74 -10.30 -3.07
N ILE A 29 25.51 -10.83 -4.02
CA ILE A 29 25.01 -11.74 -5.06
C ILE A 29 25.58 -13.13 -4.83
N VAL A 30 24.71 -14.12 -4.66
CA VAL A 30 25.11 -15.54 -4.74
C VAL A 30 25.22 -15.92 -6.22
N GLY A 31 26.36 -16.43 -6.65
CA GLY A 31 26.69 -16.61 -8.07
C GLY A 31 27.24 -15.33 -8.72
N LEU A 32 28.07 -14.57 -7.98
CA LEU A 32 28.61 -13.28 -8.43
C LEU A 32 29.38 -13.37 -9.76
N GLY A 33 30.15 -14.44 -9.97
CA GLY A 33 30.87 -14.69 -11.23
C GLY A 33 29.98 -15.27 -12.34
N GLY A 34 28.68 -15.44 -12.10
CA GLY A 34 27.71 -15.79 -13.12
C GLY A 34 27.52 -14.66 -14.12
N ASN A 35 26.88 -14.97 -15.26
CA ASN A 35 26.63 -14.00 -16.32
C ASN A 35 25.96 -12.71 -15.81
N ASN A 36 24.93 -12.85 -14.95
CA ASN A 36 24.21 -11.72 -14.37
C ASN A 36 25.09 -10.90 -13.41
N GLY A 37 25.72 -11.55 -12.42
CA GLY A 37 26.53 -10.87 -11.40
C GLY A 37 27.72 -10.11 -12.01
N ALA A 38 28.43 -10.73 -12.95
CA ALA A 38 29.53 -10.09 -13.67
C ALA A 38 29.05 -8.88 -14.50
N THR A 39 27.86 -8.97 -15.12
CA THR A 39 27.25 -7.87 -15.88
C THR A 39 26.83 -6.70 -14.97
N VAL A 40 26.29 -6.98 -13.78
CA VAL A 40 25.93 -5.95 -12.78
C VAL A 40 27.18 -5.19 -12.32
N LEU A 41 28.26 -5.91 -11.98
CA LEU A 41 29.54 -5.30 -11.61
C LEU A 41 30.12 -4.45 -12.75
N ALA A 42 30.12 -4.99 -13.98
CA ALA A 42 30.58 -4.25 -15.15
C ALA A 42 29.81 -2.94 -15.35
N GLY A 43 28.47 -3.00 -15.23
CA GLY A 43 27.60 -1.82 -15.29
C GLY A 43 27.91 -0.79 -14.20
N LEU A 44 28.12 -1.23 -12.96
CA LEU A 44 28.50 -0.35 -11.84
C LEU A 44 29.84 0.36 -12.10
N HIS A 45 30.89 -0.41 -12.40
CA HIS A 45 32.24 0.14 -12.58
C HIS A 45 32.33 1.04 -13.83
N ALA A 46 31.70 0.64 -14.95
CA ALA A 46 31.64 1.46 -16.15
C ALA A 46 31.00 2.83 -15.89
N ASN A 47 29.89 2.86 -15.15
CA ASN A 47 29.20 4.10 -14.79
C ASN A 47 30.02 4.96 -13.80
N ASN A 48 30.68 4.33 -12.81
CA ASN A 48 31.52 5.03 -11.84
C ASN A 48 32.75 5.66 -12.48
N MET A 49 33.38 4.96 -13.42
CA MET A 49 34.54 5.43 -14.18
C MET A 49 34.16 6.32 -15.36
N LYS A 50 32.85 6.45 -15.67
CA LYS A 50 32.30 7.20 -16.81
C LYS A 50 32.91 6.75 -18.14
N LEU A 51 33.02 5.43 -18.34
CA LEU A 51 33.69 4.87 -19.50
C LEU A 51 32.92 5.16 -20.80
N THR A 52 33.69 5.28 -21.87
CA THR A 52 33.22 5.22 -23.25
C THR A 52 34.00 4.14 -23.98
N TRP A 53 33.35 3.41 -24.86
CA TRP A 53 33.97 2.31 -25.62
C TRP A 53 33.47 2.31 -27.06
N GLU A 54 34.21 1.65 -27.94
CA GLU A 54 33.76 1.40 -29.30
C GLU A 54 32.81 0.19 -29.30
N GLY A 55 31.52 0.45 -29.48
CA GLY A 55 30.52 -0.58 -29.68
C GLY A 55 30.41 -0.97 -31.15
N ALA A 56 29.77 -2.10 -31.44
CA ALA A 56 29.67 -2.64 -32.81
C ALA A 56 29.10 -1.68 -33.87
N LYS A 57 28.31 -0.67 -33.47
CA LYS A 57 27.64 0.28 -34.38
C LYS A 57 28.04 1.74 -34.18
N LYS A 58 28.54 2.09 -33.00
CA LYS A 58 28.83 3.46 -32.60
C LYS A 58 29.70 3.46 -31.35
N LYS A 59 30.32 4.61 -31.09
CA LYS A 59 30.86 4.91 -29.77
C LYS A 59 29.73 4.91 -28.73
N CYS A 60 29.94 4.21 -27.64
CA CYS A 60 29.01 4.03 -26.53
C CYS A 60 29.51 4.76 -25.28
N THR A 61 28.60 5.01 -24.33
CA THR A 61 28.90 5.62 -23.04
C THR A 61 28.13 4.87 -21.97
N ALA A 62 28.74 4.69 -20.80
CA ALA A 62 28.12 3.98 -19.69
C ALA A 62 26.84 4.71 -19.23
N ASP A 63 25.76 3.95 -19.07
CA ASP A 63 24.49 4.42 -18.54
C ASP A 63 23.78 3.30 -17.75
N TYR A 64 22.58 3.59 -17.27
CA TYR A 64 21.69 2.64 -16.59
C TYR A 64 20.41 2.40 -17.41
N THR A 65 20.49 2.42 -18.74
CA THR A 65 19.34 2.16 -19.60
C THR A 65 18.72 0.80 -19.26
N GLY A 66 17.39 0.77 -19.10
CA GLY A 66 16.64 -0.41 -18.67
C GLY A 66 16.41 -0.51 -17.16
N CYS A 67 17.12 0.26 -16.32
CA CYS A 67 16.91 0.28 -14.87
C CYS A 67 15.86 1.33 -14.52
N ILE A 68 14.65 0.89 -14.15
CA ILE A 68 13.50 1.77 -13.88
C ILE A 68 13.87 2.81 -12.82
N THR A 69 14.50 2.38 -11.71
CA THR A 69 14.90 3.21 -10.57
C THR A 69 15.99 4.25 -10.89
N GLN A 70 16.70 4.10 -12.01
CA GLN A 70 17.76 5.02 -12.42
C GLN A 70 17.34 5.97 -13.54
N THR A 71 16.13 5.77 -14.11
CA THR A 71 15.56 6.69 -15.09
C THR A 71 15.32 8.08 -14.50
N ARG A 72 15.28 9.12 -15.34
CA ARG A 72 14.92 10.48 -14.90
C ARG A 72 13.50 10.54 -14.32
N ALA A 73 12.60 9.75 -14.90
CA ALA A 73 11.18 9.70 -14.56
C ALA A 73 10.93 9.11 -13.16
N MET A 74 11.84 8.26 -12.68
CA MET A 74 11.81 7.66 -11.33
C MET A 74 12.79 8.32 -10.35
N ARG A 75 13.35 9.49 -10.67
CA ARG A 75 14.20 10.24 -9.73
C ARG A 75 13.34 10.82 -8.61
N ARG A 76 13.13 10.00 -7.58
CA ARG A 76 12.33 10.30 -6.39
C ARG A 76 13.21 10.65 -5.18
N LYS A 77 12.65 11.40 -4.23
CA LYS A 77 13.37 11.85 -3.03
C LYS A 77 13.74 10.63 -2.19
N GLY A 78 14.99 10.52 -1.75
CA GLY A 78 15.43 9.40 -0.94
C GLY A 78 15.77 8.10 -1.69
N LEU A 79 15.40 7.90 -2.96
CA LEU A 79 15.84 6.73 -3.72
C LEU A 79 17.35 6.77 -4.00
N ALA A 80 18.10 5.76 -3.56
CA ALA A 80 19.56 5.75 -3.65
C ALA A 80 20.05 5.62 -5.09
N PRO A 81 21.08 6.39 -5.52
CA PRO A 81 21.77 6.19 -6.78
C PRO A 81 22.59 4.91 -6.74
N PHE A 82 22.34 3.98 -7.67
CA PHE A 82 23.01 2.68 -7.68
C PHE A 82 24.54 2.79 -7.78
N LYS A 83 25.06 3.85 -8.42
CA LYS A 83 26.50 4.16 -8.45
C LYS A 83 27.17 4.25 -7.06
N ARG A 84 26.38 4.43 -5.99
CA ARG A 84 26.87 4.41 -4.60
C ARG A 84 26.87 3.02 -3.98
N ALA A 85 26.12 2.05 -4.51
CA ALA A 85 25.99 0.74 -3.91
C ALA A 85 27.35 0.06 -3.72
N ALA A 86 27.52 -0.62 -2.57
CA ALA A 86 28.55 -1.63 -2.44
C ALA A 86 28.02 -2.91 -3.07
N VAL A 87 28.78 -3.54 -3.97
CA VAL A 87 28.40 -4.80 -4.60
C VAL A 87 29.50 -5.83 -4.35
N GLY A 88 29.10 -7.01 -3.87
CA GLY A 88 29.98 -8.15 -3.64
C GLY A 88 29.18 -9.45 -3.64
N GLY A 89 29.75 -10.54 -3.14
CA GLY A 89 29.04 -11.80 -3.06
C GLY A 89 29.91 -13.04 -3.13
N TRP A 90 29.26 -14.15 -3.46
CA TRP A 90 29.84 -15.48 -3.43
C TRP A 90 29.81 -16.12 -4.82
N ASP A 91 30.79 -16.96 -5.12
CA ASP A 91 30.71 -17.91 -6.23
C ASP A 91 31.38 -19.21 -5.80
N ILE A 92 30.87 -20.33 -6.29
CA ILE A 92 31.46 -21.65 -6.02
C ILE A 92 32.65 -21.93 -6.94
N ARG A 93 32.87 -21.08 -7.96
CA ARG A 93 33.96 -21.19 -8.93
C ARG A 93 35.07 -20.19 -8.59
N PRO A 94 36.34 -20.56 -8.79
CA PRO A 94 37.48 -19.68 -8.51
C PRO A 94 37.77 -18.70 -9.65
N THR A 95 37.00 -18.73 -10.74
CA THR A 95 37.25 -17.90 -11.92
C THR A 95 37.14 -16.41 -11.59
N PRO A 96 38.18 -15.60 -11.86
CA PRO A 96 38.11 -14.15 -11.71
C PRO A 96 36.97 -13.52 -12.52
N ILE A 97 36.36 -12.45 -12.01
CA ILE A 97 35.12 -11.89 -12.59
C ILE A 97 35.34 -11.31 -14.00
N GLY A 98 36.46 -10.61 -14.24
CA GLY A 98 36.82 -10.07 -15.54
C GLY A 98 37.05 -11.18 -16.57
N GLN A 99 37.70 -12.28 -16.15
CA GLN A 99 37.81 -13.49 -16.96
C GLN A 99 36.43 -14.09 -17.26
N ALA A 100 35.58 -14.28 -16.26
CA ALA A 100 34.24 -14.84 -16.43
C ALA A 100 33.39 -14.01 -17.40
N LEU A 101 33.43 -12.68 -17.29
CA LEU A 101 32.72 -11.76 -18.19
C LEU A 101 33.22 -11.87 -19.64
N ARG A 102 34.53 -12.00 -19.83
CA ARG A 102 35.16 -12.17 -21.14
C ARG A 102 34.74 -13.49 -21.79
N GLU A 103 34.71 -14.57 -21.02
CA GLU A 103 34.28 -15.89 -21.49
C GLU A 103 32.79 -15.93 -21.83
N ALA A 104 31.96 -15.19 -21.07
CA ALA A 104 30.51 -15.14 -21.28
C ALA A 104 30.10 -14.41 -22.58
N ARG A 105 30.96 -13.53 -23.13
CA ARG A 105 30.75 -12.81 -24.41
C ARG A 105 29.40 -12.07 -24.49
N ILE A 106 29.04 -11.40 -23.40
CA ILE A 106 27.77 -10.66 -23.25
C ILE A 106 27.90 -9.22 -23.74
N LEU A 107 28.97 -8.54 -23.30
CA LEU A 107 29.21 -7.12 -23.54
C LEU A 107 30.24 -6.91 -24.66
N ASP A 108 30.28 -5.69 -25.21
CA ASP A 108 31.27 -5.30 -26.22
C ASP A 108 32.70 -5.56 -25.70
N PHE A 109 33.54 -6.15 -26.56
CA PHE A 109 34.90 -6.55 -26.18
C PHE A 109 35.75 -5.40 -25.63
N ASP A 110 35.65 -4.20 -26.22
CA ASP A 110 36.44 -3.05 -25.76
C ASP A 110 36.04 -2.63 -24.33
N LEU A 111 34.75 -2.66 -24.00
CA LEU A 111 34.29 -2.41 -22.62
C LEU A 111 34.84 -3.46 -21.66
N VAL A 112 34.74 -4.74 -22.01
CA VAL A 112 35.26 -5.84 -21.16
C VAL A 112 36.78 -5.73 -20.97
N ARG A 113 37.52 -5.38 -22.02
CA ARG A 113 38.97 -5.13 -21.96
C ARG A 113 39.31 -3.99 -21.01
N GLN A 114 38.57 -2.88 -21.07
CA GLN A 114 38.78 -1.72 -20.18
C GLN A 114 38.47 -2.04 -18.71
N LEU A 115 37.57 -2.98 -18.44
CA LEU A 115 37.13 -3.34 -17.08
C LEU A 115 37.83 -4.55 -16.47
N SER A 116 38.55 -5.36 -17.26
CA SER A 116 39.08 -6.66 -16.82
C SER A 116 39.83 -6.59 -15.50
N ASP A 117 40.86 -5.74 -15.40
CA ASP A 117 41.69 -5.63 -14.18
C ASP A 117 40.89 -5.14 -12.97
N THR A 118 39.93 -4.23 -13.18
CA THR A 118 39.06 -3.72 -12.10
C THR A 118 38.15 -4.83 -11.58
N LEU A 119 37.56 -5.63 -12.47
CA LEU A 119 36.67 -6.72 -12.10
C LEU A 119 37.44 -7.90 -11.48
N ASP A 120 38.64 -8.22 -11.97
CA ASP A 120 39.48 -9.27 -11.40
C ASP A 120 40.01 -8.92 -10.00
N SER A 121 40.00 -7.64 -9.62
CA SER A 121 40.33 -7.19 -8.26
C SER A 121 39.18 -7.33 -7.26
N VAL A 122 37.96 -7.65 -7.71
CA VAL A 122 36.81 -7.84 -6.82
C VAL A 122 36.99 -9.13 -6.04
N GLU A 123 37.00 -9.03 -4.72
CA GLU A 123 37.06 -10.20 -3.84
C GLU A 123 35.76 -11.00 -3.92
N VAL A 124 35.89 -12.29 -4.26
CA VAL A 124 34.77 -13.23 -4.35
C VAL A 124 34.84 -14.18 -3.17
N MET A 125 33.79 -14.22 -2.36
CA MET A 125 33.73 -15.08 -1.18
C MET A 125 33.44 -16.54 -1.60
N PRO A 126 34.02 -17.55 -0.91
CA PRO A 126 33.70 -18.95 -1.18
C PRO A 126 32.22 -19.25 -0.94
N GLY A 127 31.56 -19.92 -1.88
CA GLY A 127 30.13 -20.23 -1.78
C GLY A 127 29.81 -21.51 -1.01
N VAL A 128 28.57 -21.63 -0.52
CA VAL A 128 27.99 -22.92 -0.11
C VAL A 128 27.57 -23.71 -1.35
N TYR A 129 27.98 -24.98 -1.40
CA TYR A 129 27.74 -25.88 -2.53
C TYR A 129 27.21 -27.23 -2.05
N ASP A 130 26.21 -27.76 -2.76
CA ASP A 130 25.71 -29.12 -2.56
C ASP A 130 25.31 -29.74 -3.91
N ALA A 131 26.01 -30.80 -4.29
CA ALA A 131 25.83 -31.51 -5.55
C ALA A 131 24.48 -32.23 -5.69
N ARG A 132 23.71 -32.37 -4.61
CA ARG A 132 22.34 -32.93 -4.61
C ARG A 132 21.34 -31.99 -5.26
N PHE A 133 21.57 -30.67 -5.16
CA PHE A 133 20.62 -29.64 -5.56
C PHE A 133 20.90 -29.02 -6.93
N VAL A 134 22.15 -28.99 -7.40
CA VAL A 134 22.48 -28.37 -8.70
C VAL A 134 22.87 -29.40 -9.75
N GLY A 135 22.65 -29.07 -11.02
CA GLY A 135 22.96 -29.94 -12.15
C GLY A 135 24.46 -30.24 -12.29
N GLU A 136 24.78 -31.35 -12.95
CA GLU A 136 26.16 -31.87 -13.02
C GLU A 136 27.14 -30.90 -13.70
N SER A 137 26.62 -30.00 -14.53
CA SER A 137 27.40 -28.95 -15.21
C SER A 137 28.28 -28.11 -14.29
N GLN A 138 27.92 -27.96 -13.01
CA GLN A 138 28.66 -27.16 -12.04
C GLN A 138 29.71 -27.95 -11.25
N ARG A 139 29.61 -29.29 -11.21
CA ARG A 139 30.42 -30.15 -10.32
C ARG A 139 31.91 -29.97 -10.50
N ALA A 140 32.37 -29.97 -11.75
CA ALA A 140 33.80 -29.89 -12.07
C ALA A 140 34.43 -28.53 -11.70
N THR A 141 33.64 -27.46 -11.63
CA THR A 141 34.13 -26.10 -11.40
C THR A 141 33.89 -25.60 -9.97
N ALA A 142 33.08 -26.31 -9.18
CA ALA A 142 32.70 -25.95 -7.81
C ALA A 142 33.83 -26.22 -6.79
N THR A 143 34.91 -25.45 -6.85
CA THR A 143 36.12 -25.63 -6.03
C THR A 143 36.36 -24.48 -5.03
N HIS A 144 35.70 -23.34 -5.21
CA HIS A 144 35.79 -22.18 -4.30
C HIS A 144 34.64 -22.21 -3.29
N ILE A 145 34.69 -23.18 -2.37
CA ILE A 145 33.54 -23.54 -1.51
C ILE A 145 33.85 -23.41 -0.01
N LYS A 146 32.81 -23.14 0.79
CA LYS A 146 32.86 -23.26 2.25
C LYS A 146 32.75 -24.73 2.65
N ASN A 147 33.86 -25.32 3.06
CA ASN A 147 33.91 -26.69 3.56
C ASN A 147 33.58 -26.74 5.06
N LEU A 148 32.29 -26.77 5.39
CA LEU A 148 31.77 -26.76 6.76
C LEU A 148 30.84 -27.97 7.00
N PRO A 149 30.86 -28.56 8.20
CA PRO A 149 30.29 -29.89 8.44
C PRO A 149 28.77 -29.91 8.38
N ASP A 150 28.10 -28.88 8.92
CA ASP A 150 26.64 -28.86 9.11
C ASP A 150 26.00 -27.54 8.62
N ALA A 151 24.67 -27.56 8.48
CA ALA A 151 23.89 -26.41 8.02
C ALA A 151 24.02 -25.15 8.89
N ARG A 152 24.07 -25.30 10.21
CA ARG A 152 24.18 -24.17 11.16
C ARG A 152 25.56 -23.50 11.04
N SER A 153 26.62 -24.29 10.93
CA SER A 153 27.98 -23.81 10.68
C SER A 153 28.05 -23.04 9.36
N LYS A 154 27.42 -23.55 8.29
CA LYS A 154 27.31 -22.85 6.99
C LYS A 154 26.59 -21.51 7.12
N VAL A 155 25.43 -21.47 7.79
CA VAL A 155 24.68 -20.22 8.03
C VAL A 155 25.53 -19.21 8.82
N ASN A 156 26.20 -19.65 9.89
CA ASN A 156 27.05 -18.75 10.68
C ASN A 156 28.20 -18.13 9.85
N ALA A 157 28.87 -18.93 9.03
CA ALA A 157 29.92 -18.42 8.14
C ALA A 157 29.38 -17.44 7.08
N LEU A 158 28.16 -17.66 6.57
CA LEU A 158 27.50 -16.71 5.67
C LEU A 158 27.13 -15.39 6.38
N ARG A 159 26.71 -15.46 7.65
CA ARG A 159 26.45 -14.27 8.46
C ARG A 159 27.72 -13.46 8.73
N GLU A 160 28.83 -14.14 9.01
CA GLU A 160 30.15 -13.51 9.16
C GLU A 160 30.58 -12.77 7.90
N ASP A 161 30.43 -13.41 6.73
CA ASP A 161 30.68 -12.79 5.43
C ASP A 161 29.83 -11.52 5.22
N ILE A 162 28.53 -11.57 5.53
CA ILE A 162 27.63 -10.41 5.40
C ILE A 162 28.10 -9.25 6.29
N ARG A 163 28.47 -9.53 7.55
CA ARG A 163 28.97 -8.51 8.49
C ARG A 163 30.28 -7.93 8.02
N ALA A 164 31.22 -8.78 7.61
CA ALA A 164 32.52 -8.37 7.09
C ALA A 164 32.37 -7.49 5.85
N PHE A 165 31.49 -7.87 4.91
CA PHE A 165 31.18 -7.08 3.73
C PHE A 165 30.63 -5.70 4.10
N LYS A 166 29.62 -5.63 4.98
CA LYS A 166 29.00 -4.38 5.42
C LYS A 166 30.04 -3.46 6.06
N ALA A 167 30.87 -4.00 6.94
CA ALA A 167 31.92 -3.25 7.64
C ALA A 167 33.01 -2.76 6.68
N HIS A 168 33.60 -3.66 5.89
CA HIS A 168 34.67 -3.35 4.94
C HIS A 168 34.24 -2.28 3.93
N ASN A 169 32.98 -2.35 3.47
CA ASN A 169 32.46 -1.42 2.48
C ASN A 169 31.78 -0.18 3.07
N SER A 170 31.73 -0.02 4.40
CA SER A 170 31.01 1.08 5.07
C SER A 170 29.57 1.24 4.55
N VAL A 171 28.83 0.13 4.50
CA VAL A 171 27.42 0.09 4.11
C VAL A 171 26.58 0.75 5.21
N ASP A 172 25.92 1.86 4.90
CA ASP A 172 25.03 2.61 5.82
C ASP A 172 23.56 2.66 5.32
N GLY A 173 23.29 2.03 4.17
CA GLY A 173 21.95 1.75 3.64
C GLY A 173 21.48 0.33 3.95
N HIS A 174 20.32 -0.05 3.40
CA HIS A 174 19.82 -1.42 3.48
C HIS A 174 20.69 -2.37 2.66
N CYS A 175 20.82 -3.61 3.11
CA CYS A 175 21.56 -4.64 2.40
C CYS A 175 20.61 -5.70 1.83
N THR A 176 20.79 -6.02 0.55
CA THR A 176 20.01 -7.04 -0.16
C THR A 176 20.93 -8.19 -0.56
N VAL A 177 20.54 -9.42 -0.20
CA VAL A 177 21.15 -10.66 -0.68
C VAL A 177 20.29 -11.22 -1.81
N ILE A 178 20.85 -11.37 -3.01
CA ILE A 178 20.15 -11.91 -4.17
C ILE A 178 20.72 -13.29 -4.50
N TYR A 179 19.87 -14.32 -4.50
CA TYR A 179 20.26 -15.63 -5.00
C TYR A 179 20.19 -15.66 -6.54
N SER A 180 21.36 -15.61 -7.19
CA SER A 180 21.56 -15.76 -8.64
C SER A 180 22.44 -16.96 -8.99
N GLY A 181 22.48 -17.95 -8.10
CA GLY A 181 23.16 -19.22 -8.36
C GLY A 181 22.46 -20.02 -9.47
N SER A 182 23.04 -21.16 -9.84
CA SER A 182 22.34 -22.14 -10.68
C SER A 182 21.01 -22.53 -10.02
N VAL A 183 19.97 -22.67 -10.84
CA VAL A 183 18.66 -23.17 -10.38
C VAL A 183 18.87 -24.48 -9.64
N GLU A 184 18.28 -24.58 -8.47
CA GLU A 184 18.33 -25.77 -7.63
C GLU A 184 17.13 -26.68 -7.91
N ALA A 185 17.30 -27.98 -7.66
CA ALA A 185 16.17 -28.89 -7.50
C ALA A 185 15.31 -28.43 -6.30
N PRO A 186 13.98 -28.57 -6.38
CA PRO A 186 13.11 -28.21 -5.26
C PRO A 186 13.53 -28.92 -3.99
N SER A 187 13.55 -28.18 -2.90
CA SER A 187 13.82 -28.77 -1.59
C SER A 187 12.54 -29.52 -1.22
N LEU A 188 12.59 -30.84 -0.98
CA LEU A 188 11.43 -31.63 -0.53
C LEU A 188 11.06 -31.29 0.93
N LEU A 189 11.19 -30.03 1.34
CA LEU A 189 11.04 -29.60 2.71
C LEU A 189 9.55 -29.44 3.05
N PRO A 190 9.16 -29.71 4.31
CA PRO A 190 7.88 -29.24 4.83
C PRO A 190 7.73 -27.75 4.56
N SER A 191 6.50 -27.28 4.28
CA SER A 191 6.22 -25.85 4.33
C SER A 191 6.40 -25.41 5.78
N TYR A 192 7.56 -24.84 6.11
CA TYR A 192 7.79 -24.25 7.42
C TYR A 192 6.88 -23.04 7.54
N GLU A 193 5.87 -23.14 8.39
CA GLU A 193 4.83 -22.11 8.52
C GLU A 193 5.33 -20.97 9.41
N THR A 194 6.19 -21.29 10.40
CA THR A 194 6.77 -20.30 11.32
C THR A 194 8.30 -20.24 11.25
N SER A 195 8.84 -19.09 11.63
CA SER A 195 10.26 -18.82 11.78
C SER A 195 10.92 -19.68 12.86
N GLU A 196 10.17 -20.06 13.90
CA GLU A 196 10.64 -20.95 14.96
C GLU A 196 10.86 -22.36 14.42
N GLU A 197 9.85 -22.94 13.75
CA GLU A 197 9.95 -24.25 13.10
C GLU A 197 11.15 -24.32 12.13
N LEU A 198 11.36 -23.27 11.33
CA LEU A 198 12.47 -23.19 10.39
C LEU A 198 13.84 -23.20 11.10
N LEU A 199 13.99 -22.47 12.21
CA LEU A 199 15.25 -22.37 12.95
C LEU A 199 15.52 -23.61 13.82
N GLU A 200 14.48 -24.27 14.32
CA GLU A 200 14.59 -25.58 14.96
C GLU A 200 15.06 -26.65 13.97
N ALA A 201 14.44 -26.69 12.79
CA ALA A 201 14.83 -27.61 11.73
C ALA A 201 16.28 -27.39 11.29
N LEU A 202 16.72 -26.13 11.14
CA LEU A 202 18.13 -25.77 10.86
C LEU A 202 19.09 -26.33 11.93
N SER A 203 18.65 -26.39 13.19
CA SER A 203 19.46 -26.85 14.32
C SER A 203 19.41 -28.37 14.54
N SER A 204 18.63 -29.09 13.74
CA SER A 204 18.46 -30.54 13.78
C SER A 204 19.17 -31.22 12.59
N GLU A 205 19.16 -32.55 12.54
CA GLU A 205 19.65 -33.32 11.38
C GLU A 205 18.88 -32.99 10.09
N GLN A 206 17.64 -32.47 10.18
CA GLN A 206 16.88 -32.02 9.01
C GLN A 206 17.55 -30.84 8.30
N GLY A 207 18.31 -30.01 9.03
CA GLY A 207 19.03 -28.88 8.48
C GLY A 207 20.03 -29.29 7.41
N ASP A 208 20.61 -30.49 7.51
CA ASP A 208 21.56 -30.99 6.52
C ASP A 208 20.92 -31.30 5.16
N ASP A 209 19.59 -31.39 5.07
CA ASP A 209 18.84 -31.50 3.82
C ASP A 209 18.38 -30.13 3.26
N PHE A 210 18.80 -29.01 3.87
CA PHE A 210 18.47 -27.68 3.35
C PHE A 210 19.28 -27.38 2.10
N ALA A 211 18.60 -26.90 1.06
CA ALA A 211 19.27 -26.41 -0.13
C ALA A 211 20.12 -25.17 0.19
N PRO A 212 21.25 -24.96 -0.51
CA PRO A 212 22.09 -23.79 -0.32
C PRO A 212 21.32 -22.46 -0.37
N SER A 213 20.35 -22.29 -1.28
CA SER A 213 19.55 -21.06 -1.35
C SER A 213 18.82 -20.72 -0.04
N LEU A 214 18.28 -21.71 0.67
CA LEU A 214 17.62 -21.52 1.96
C LEU A 214 18.61 -21.12 3.05
N LEU A 215 19.82 -21.68 3.04
CA LEU A 215 20.88 -21.29 3.98
C LEU A 215 21.31 -19.82 3.79
N TYR A 216 21.45 -19.36 2.54
CA TYR A 216 21.68 -17.94 2.26
C TYR A 216 20.52 -17.06 2.70
N ALA A 217 19.28 -17.51 2.49
CA ALA A 217 18.10 -16.75 2.88
C ALA A 217 18.00 -16.58 4.41
N ILE A 218 18.19 -17.67 5.17
CA ILE A 218 18.21 -17.63 6.63
C ILE A 218 19.34 -16.71 7.12
N ALA A 219 20.55 -16.85 6.57
CA ALA A 219 21.68 -16.00 6.93
C ALA A 219 21.40 -14.52 6.65
N ALA A 220 20.80 -14.19 5.51
CA ALA A 220 20.41 -12.82 5.16
C ALA A 220 19.41 -12.24 6.17
N CYS A 221 18.32 -12.95 6.44
CA CYS A 221 17.27 -12.49 7.35
C CYS A 221 17.79 -12.30 8.79
N LEU A 222 18.62 -13.23 9.29
CA LEU A 222 19.25 -13.11 10.62
C LEU A 222 20.24 -11.94 10.75
N GLU A 223 20.69 -11.36 9.63
CA GLU A 223 21.53 -10.16 9.59
C GLU A 223 20.76 -8.89 9.21
N GLY A 224 19.42 -8.94 9.27
CA GLY A 224 18.54 -7.84 8.87
C GLY A 224 18.69 -7.43 7.40
N CYS A 225 19.14 -8.36 6.54
CA CYS A 225 19.24 -8.14 5.10
C CYS A 225 18.00 -8.72 4.42
N SER A 226 17.48 -8.02 3.41
CA SER A 226 16.44 -8.61 2.57
C SER A 226 17.02 -9.71 1.70
N PHE A 227 16.26 -10.78 1.52
CA PHE A 227 16.58 -11.86 0.59
C PHE A 227 15.71 -11.78 -0.65
N VAL A 228 16.31 -11.96 -1.83
CA VAL A 228 15.62 -12.01 -3.12
C VAL A 228 15.99 -13.29 -3.84
N ASN A 229 15.00 -14.13 -4.13
CA ASN A 229 15.17 -15.30 -4.96
C ASN A 229 15.03 -14.95 -6.45
N ALA A 230 16.15 -14.76 -7.15
CA ALA A 230 16.15 -14.45 -8.59
C ALA A 230 16.11 -15.71 -9.47
N ALA A 231 16.21 -16.90 -8.89
CA ALA A 231 16.12 -18.20 -9.56
C ALA A 231 14.73 -18.83 -9.35
N SER A 232 14.49 -20.05 -9.85
CA SER A 232 13.14 -20.64 -9.95
C SER A 232 12.78 -21.66 -8.86
N GLN A 233 13.72 -22.04 -7.99
CA GLN A 233 13.47 -22.97 -6.89
C GLN A 233 12.60 -22.36 -5.78
N ASP A 234 11.99 -23.20 -4.97
CA ASP A 234 11.02 -22.89 -3.92
C ASP A 234 11.63 -22.46 -2.58
N THR A 235 12.56 -21.50 -2.61
CA THR A 235 13.25 -21.04 -1.39
C THR A 235 12.36 -20.24 -0.44
N VAL A 236 11.38 -19.48 -0.95
CA VAL A 236 10.59 -18.55 -0.15
C VAL A 236 9.40 -19.28 0.48
N CYS A 237 9.42 -19.43 1.81
CA CYS A 237 8.34 -20.03 2.60
C CYS A 237 7.78 -19.06 3.66
N PRO A 238 6.61 -19.35 4.27
CA PRO A 238 6.01 -18.47 5.28
C PRO A 238 6.92 -18.21 6.49
N GLY A 239 7.56 -19.24 7.04
CA GLY A 239 8.48 -19.10 8.17
C GLY A 239 9.70 -18.23 7.87
N LEU A 240 10.20 -18.26 6.63
CA LEU A 240 11.28 -17.37 6.19
C LEU A 240 10.80 -15.92 6.06
N CYS A 241 9.58 -15.70 5.59
CA CYS A 241 8.98 -14.36 5.50
C CYS A 241 8.76 -13.76 6.89
N GLU A 242 8.27 -14.56 7.85
CA GLU A 242 8.14 -14.16 9.25
C GLU A 242 9.52 -13.83 9.86
N LEU A 243 10.55 -14.64 9.57
CA LEU A 243 11.92 -14.40 10.03
C LEU A 243 12.47 -13.07 9.50
N ALA A 244 12.24 -12.76 8.22
CA ALA A 244 12.64 -11.50 7.61
C ALA A 244 11.95 -10.31 8.29
N GLU A 245 10.63 -10.39 8.48
CA GLU A 245 9.82 -9.35 9.11
C GLU A 245 10.28 -9.04 10.54
N LYS A 246 10.51 -10.08 11.37
CA LYS A 246 11.05 -9.94 12.73
C LYS A 246 12.40 -9.21 12.78
N ASN A 247 13.17 -9.24 11.69
CA ASN A 247 14.50 -8.62 11.58
C ASN A 247 14.51 -7.33 10.73
N GLY A 248 13.34 -6.77 10.41
CA GLY A 248 13.24 -5.53 9.62
C GLY A 248 13.68 -5.69 8.16
N ALA A 249 13.52 -6.89 7.62
CA ALA A 249 13.91 -7.28 6.27
C ALA A 249 12.70 -7.80 5.47
N TYR A 250 12.95 -8.12 4.19
CA TYR A 250 11.94 -8.63 3.26
C TYR A 250 12.46 -9.90 2.58
N CYS A 251 11.58 -10.87 2.37
CA CYS A 251 11.84 -12.03 1.53
C CYS A 251 10.97 -11.96 0.28
N LEU A 252 11.62 -11.87 -0.88
CA LEU A 252 10.96 -11.69 -2.16
C LEU A 252 11.39 -12.78 -3.14
N GLY A 253 10.54 -13.05 -4.11
CA GLY A 253 10.79 -14.05 -5.14
C GLY A 253 9.56 -14.17 -6.03
N THR A 254 9.50 -15.12 -6.96
CA THR A 254 10.57 -16.03 -7.37
C THR A 254 10.74 -15.93 -8.89
N ASP A 255 11.99 -16.08 -9.32
CA ASP A 255 12.49 -15.98 -10.70
C ASP A 255 12.34 -14.60 -11.35
N PHE A 256 13.45 -13.97 -11.73
CA PHE A 256 13.38 -12.67 -12.37
C PHE A 256 12.66 -12.69 -13.74
N LYS A 257 11.91 -11.61 -13.98
CA LYS A 257 11.07 -11.35 -15.14
C LYS A 257 11.70 -10.28 -16.04
N ALA A 258 12.71 -10.69 -16.81
CA ALA A 258 13.51 -9.79 -17.63
C ALA A 258 13.03 -9.63 -19.09
N GLY A 259 12.73 -10.76 -19.76
CA GLY A 259 12.43 -10.81 -21.20
C GLY A 259 11.01 -11.28 -21.53
N GLN A 260 10.89 -12.46 -22.18
CA GLN A 260 9.63 -13.03 -22.67
C GLN A 260 8.47 -12.93 -21.69
N THR A 261 8.64 -13.37 -20.44
CA THR A 261 7.54 -13.40 -19.46
C THR A 261 6.99 -12.00 -19.18
N LYS A 262 7.87 -10.98 -19.11
CA LYS A 262 7.48 -9.58 -18.89
C LYS A 262 6.55 -9.07 -19.99
N PHE A 263 6.93 -9.36 -21.24
CA PHE A 263 6.15 -8.94 -22.40
C PHE A 263 4.89 -9.79 -22.58
N LYS A 264 4.97 -11.10 -22.33
CA LYS A 264 3.85 -12.04 -22.47
C LYS A 264 2.68 -11.67 -21.55
N THR A 265 2.94 -11.33 -20.30
CA THR A 265 1.88 -10.88 -19.37
C THR A 265 1.25 -9.58 -19.83
N GLN A 266 2.02 -8.65 -20.41
CA GLN A 266 1.50 -7.41 -20.98
C GLN A 266 0.64 -7.65 -22.24
N VAL A 267 1.03 -8.61 -23.07
CA VAL A 267 0.29 -8.96 -24.29
C VAL A 267 -1.05 -9.58 -23.94
N VAL A 268 -1.11 -10.51 -22.98
CA VAL A 268 -2.37 -11.09 -22.52
C VAL A 268 -3.28 -9.99 -21.97
N GLU A 269 -2.75 -9.13 -21.09
CA GLU A 269 -3.47 -7.96 -20.58
C GLU A 269 -3.99 -7.05 -21.72
N TYR A 270 -3.20 -6.83 -22.78
CA TYR A 270 -3.62 -6.05 -23.95
C TYR A 270 -4.78 -6.71 -24.71
N LEU A 271 -4.71 -8.03 -24.94
CA LEU A 271 -5.75 -8.77 -25.66
C LEU A 271 -7.06 -8.81 -24.85
N GLU A 272 -6.98 -9.01 -23.54
CA GLU A 272 -8.13 -8.96 -22.64
C GLU A 272 -8.76 -7.56 -22.61
N ASN A 273 -7.94 -6.50 -22.64
CA ASN A 273 -8.43 -5.12 -22.76
C ASN A 273 -9.13 -4.81 -24.09
N LEU A 274 -8.93 -5.62 -25.14
CA LEU A 274 -9.70 -5.57 -26.39
C LEU A 274 -10.98 -6.40 -26.32
N ALA A 275 -11.31 -6.95 -25.15
CA ALA A 275 -12.37 -7.93 -24.94
C ALA A 275 -12.20 -9.21 -25.79
N PHE A 276 -10.95 -9.59 -26.08
CA PHE A 276 -10.67 -10.88 -26.72
C PHE A 276 -10.57 -11.96 -25.64
N ASN A 277 -11.09 -13.15 -25.95
CA ASN A 277 -10.99 -14.31 -25.08
C ASN A 277 -9.72 -15.08 -25.43
N VAL A 278 -8.64 -14.92 -24.66
CA VAL A 278 -7.37 -15.61 -24.90
C VAL A 278 -7.55 -17.10 -24.64
N LYS A 279 -7.25 -17.94 -25.63
CA LYS A 279 -7.41 -19.40 -25.56
C LYS A 279 -6.09 -20.14 -25.45
N VAL A 280 -5.07 -19.69 -26.19
CA VAL A 280 -3.77 -20.37 -26.25
C VAL A 280 -2.66 -19.35 -26.05
N VAL A 281 -1.68 -19.73 -25.23
CA VAL A 281 -0.39 -19.04 -25.15
C VAL A 281 0.69 -20.10 -25.27
N ALA A 282 1.30 -20.24 -26.44
CA ALA A 282 2.33 -21.25 -26.70
C ALA A 282 3.69 -20.57 -26.83
N SER A 283 4.70 -21.03 -26.08
CA SER A 283 6.01 -20.38 -26.06
C SER A 283 7.20 -21.32 -26.12
N SER A 284 8.25 -20.89 -26.83
CA SER A 284 9.55 -21.55 -26.86
C SER A 284 10.67 -20.57 -26.47
N ASN A 285 11.64 -21.07 -25.72
CA ASN A 285 12.79 -20.31 -25.23
C ASN A 285 14.08 -21.07 -25.61
N HIS A 286 14.99 -20.42 -26.33
CA HIS A 286 16.29 -20.97 -26.71
C HIS A 286 17.39 -20.13 -26.09
N LEU A 287 18.33 -20.75 -25.40
CA LEU A 287 19.46 -20.07 -24.76
C LEU A 287 20.65 -21.05 -24.62
N GLY A 288 21.87 -20.54 -24.78
CA GLY A 288 23.10 -21.33 -24.84
C GLY A 288 24.06 -21.15 -23.67
N ASN A 289 23.68 -20.36 -22.66
CA ASN A 289 24.52 -20.08 -21.51
C ASN A 289 24.37 -21.16 -20.41
N ASN A 290 25.05 -20.93 -19.28
CA ASN A 290 25.07 -21.85 -18.16
C ASN A 290 23.71 -22.05 -17.48
N ASP A 291 22.78 -21.08 -17.56
CA ASP A 291 21.42 -21.22 -17.01
C ASP A 291 20.70 -22.41 -17.66
N MET A 292 20.70 -22.48 -19.00
CA MET A 292 20.09 -23.63 -19.71
C MET A 292 20.96 -24.89 -19.67
N ARG A 293 22.30 -24.76 -19.63
CA ARG A 293 23.19 -25.94 -19.51
C ARG A 293 22.93 -26.70 -18.21
N ASN A 294 22.63 -25.99 -17.12
CA ASN A 294 22.27 -26.58 -15.83
C ASN A 294 20.99 -27.45 -15.92
N LEU A 295 20.11 -27.17 -16.89
CA LEU A 295 18.83 -27.88 -17.09
C LEU A 295 18.89 -28.98 -18.16
N ALA A 296 20.01 -29.10 -18.90
CA ALA A 296 20.13 -30.04 -20.00
C ALA A 296 20.03 -31.50 -19.49
N LEU A 297 19.21 -32.32 -20.16
CA LEU A 297 18.85 -33.67 -19.73
C LEU A 297 20.08 -34.58 -19.56
N GLY A 298 20.10 -35.38 -18.48
CA GLY A 298 21.21 -36.33 -18.22
C GLY A 298 21.18 -37.01 -16.85
N SER A 299 20.56 -36.40 -15.83
CA SER A 299 20.48 -36.94 -14.45
C SER A 299 19.13 -36.64 -13.77
N ALA A 300 18.82 -37.38 -12.69
CA ALA A 300 17.60 -37.18 -11.90
C ALA A 300 17.51 -35.78 -11.25
N THR A 301 18.64 -35.22 -10.81
CA THR A 301 18.72 -33.85 -10.28
C THR A 301 18.40 -32.82 -11.36
N GLN A 302 18.90 -32.99 -12.58
CA GLN A 302 18.59 -32.08 -13.70
C GLN A 302 17.11 -32.10 -14.07
N GLU A 303 16.45 -33.27 -14.02
CA GLU A 303 15.00 -33.35 -14.25
C GLU A 303 14.19 -32.60 -13.17
N LYS A 304 14.57 -32.73 -11.89
CA LYS A 304 13.96 -31.96 -10.80
C LYS A 304 14.20 -30.45 -10.97
N THR A 305 15.41 -30.06 -11.34
CA THR A 305 15.78 -28.66 -11.59
C THR A 305 14.99 -28.08 -12.77
N ARG A 306 14.80 -28.86 -13.84
CA ARG A 306 13.95 -28.48 -14.98
C ARG A 306 12.50 -28.29 -14.59
N LYS A 307 11.96 -29.14 -13.70
CA LYS A 307 10.61 -28.97 -13.14
C LYS A 307 10.47 -27.67 -12.34
N ALA A 308 11.46 -27.31 -11.52
CA ALA A 308 11.48 -26.01 -10.83
C ALA A 308 11.42 -24.82 -11.81
N LYS A 309 12.23 -24.86 -12.88
CA LYS A 309 12.21 -23.84 -13.95
C LYS A 309 10.85 -23.76 -14.66
N LEU A 310 10.17 -24.89 -14.86
CA LEU A 310 8.88 -24.93 -15.54
C LEU A 310 7.72 -24.47 -14.66
N ARG A 311 7.74 -24.75 -13.34
CA ARG A 311 6.72 -24.31 -12.36
C ARG A 311 6.39 -22.83 -12.53
N VAL A 312 7.42 -21.97 -12.50
CA VAL A 312 7.29 -20.51 -12.60
C VAL A 312 6.97 -20.00 -14.01
N LYS A 313 6.96 -20.90 -15.01
CA LYS A 313 6.61 -20.58 -16.38
C LYS A 313 5.24 -21.09 -16.80
N SER A 314 4.72 -22.17 -16.23
CA SER A 314 3.40 -22.71 -16.59
C SER A 314 2.26 -22.11 -15.77
N GLN A 315 2.51 -21.71 -14.53
CA GLN A 315 1.49 -21.23 -13.57
C GLN A 315 1.24 -19.72 -13.64
N ILE A 316 1.53 -19.07 -14.78
CA ILE A 316 1.40 -17.61 -14.92
C ILE A 316 -0.06 -17.17 -15.16
N PHE A 317 -0.83 -18.00 -15.85
CA PHE A 317 -2.21 -17.68 -16.26
C PHE A 317 -3.21 -18.65 -15.63
N SER A 318 -4.49 -18.30 -15.67
CA SER A 318 -5.58 -19.15 -15.19
C SER A 318 -5.66 -20.47 -15.96
N SER A 319 -6.36 -21.46 -15.39
CA SER A 319 -6.56 -22.79 -15.97
C SER A 319 -7.31 -22.80 -17.30
N ASP A 320 -7.98 -21.71 -17.64
CA ASP A 320 -8.85 -21.61 -18.81
C ASP A 320 -8.06 -21.28 -20.10
N ILE A 321 -6.78 -20.95 -19.95
CA ILE A 321 -5.85 -20.70 -21.06
C ILE A 321 -4.98 -21.94 -21.27
N ASP A 322 -4.96 -22.46 -22.49
CA ASP A 322 -4.02 -23.51 -22.91
C ASP A 322 -2.60 -22.93 -22.99
N HIS A 323 -1.87 -23.02 -21.89
CA HIS A 323 -0.54 -22.44 -21.72
C HIS A 323 0.56 -23.49 -21.81
N HIS A 324 1.34 -23.41 -22.88
CA HIS A 324 2.45 -24.31 -23.14
C HIS A 324 3.80 -23.59 -23.20
N VAL A 325 4.82 -24.20 -22.57
CA VAL A 325 6.18 -23.65 -22.51
C VAL A 325 7.21 -24.72 -22.80
N SER A 326 8.10 -24.45 -23.75
CA SER A 326 9.29 -25.24 -24.02
C SER A 326 10.57 -24.44 -23.76
N VAL A 327 11.60 -25.12 -23.26
CA VAL A 327 12.94 -24.58 -23.03
C VAL A 327 13.96 -25.48 -23.71
N GLN A 328 14.93 -24.89 -24.41
CA GLN A 328 15.92 -25.60 -25.19
C GLN A 328 17.31 -25.02 -24.94
N TYR A 329 18.27 -25.92 -24.67
CA TYR A 329 19.67 -25.55 -24.59
C TYR A 329 20.29 -25.52 -26.00
N THR A 330 20.75 -24.35 -26.42
CA THR A 330 21.31 -24.12 -27.76
C THR A 330 22.69 -23.46 -27.63
N PRO A 331 23.78 -24.23 -27.48
CA PRO A 331 25.07 -23.71 -27.01
C PRO A 331 25.66 -22.58 -27.88
N PHE A 332 25.46 -22.63 -29.20
CA PHE A 332 26.06 -21.67 -30.13
C PHE A 332 25.61 -20.22 -29.90
N ILE A 333 24.37 -20.01 -29.43
CA ILE A 333 23.83 -18.66 -29.23
C ILE A 333 24.23 -18.03 -27.88
N GLY A 334 24.91 -18.78 -27.01
CA GLY A 334 25.43 -18.24 -25.74
C GLY A 334 24.34 -17.53 -24.92
N ASP A 335 24.60 -16.28 -24.52
CA ASP A 335 23.66 -15.45 -23.76
C ASP A 335 22.57 -14.78 -24.61
N GLU A 336 22.62 -14.93 -25.95
CA GLU A 336 21.62 -14.39 -26.87
C GLU A 336 20.34 -15.23 -26.84
N LYS A 337 19.47 -14.93 -25.88
CA LYS A 337 18.16 -15.53 -25.72
C LYS A 337 17.25 -15.27 -26.92
N ARG A 338 16.60 -16.32 -27.40
CA ARG A 338 15.61 -16.27 -28.50
C ARG A 338 14.29 -16.85 -28.04
N ASP A 339 13.27 -16.01 -28.10
CA ASP A 339 11.94 -16.29 -27.59
C ASP A 339 10.92 -16.18 -28.70
N TYR A 340 10.08 -17.22 -28.84
CA TYR A 340 8.90 -17.19 -29.69
C TYR A 340 7.67 -17.42 -28.83
N VAL A 341 6.63 -16.58 -29.00
CA VAL A 341 5.34 -16.77 -28.34
C VAL A 341 4.23 -16.56 -29.36
N GLU A 342 3.32 -17.52 -29.44
CA GLU A 342 2.06 -17.43 -30.16
C GLU A 342 0.92 -17.24 -29.16
N TYR A 343 0.00 -16.34 -29.50
CA TYR A 343 -1.23 -16.05 -28.77
C TYR A 343 -2.39 -16.30 -29.71
N THR A 344 -3.32 -17.18 -29.32
CA THR A 344 -4.57 -17.41 -30.05
C THR A 344 -5.74 -17.01 -29.16
N SER A 345 -6.66 -16.23 -29.71
CA SER A 345 -7.82 -15.67 -29.01
C SER A 345 -9.08 -15.75 -29.87
N GLU A 346 -10.25 -15.74 -29.25
CA GLU A 346 -11.53 -15.53 -29.92
C GLU A 346 -11.90 -14.05 -29.89
N ALA A 347 -12.25 -13.51 -31.05
CA ALA A 347 -12.74 -12.15 -31.25
C ALA A 347 -14.24 -12.16 -31.62
N PHE A 348 -14.74 -11.10 -32.26
CA PHE A 348 -16.14 -10.95 -32.66
C PHE A 348 -16.64 -12.16 -33.47
N LEU A 349 -17.86 -12.63 -33.16
CA LEU A 349 -18.49 -13.80 -33.79
C LEU A 349 -17.64 -15.07 -33.73
N SER A 350 -16.93 -15.26 -32.61
CA SER A 350 -16.05 -16.42 -32.37
C SER A 350 -14.98 -16.61 -33.45
N GLN A 351 -14.59 -15.55 -34.15
CA GLN A 351 -13.53 -15.60 -35.13
C GLN A 351 -12.17 -15.62 -34.43
N LEU A 352 -11.27 -16.44 -34.95
CA LEU A 352 -9.93 -16.58 -34.37
C LEU A 352 -9.07 -15.38 -34.71
N HIS A 353 -8.33 -14.92 -33.70
CA HIS A 353 -7.25 -13.97 -33.82
C HIS A 353 -5.96 -14.67 -33.36
N THR A 354 -4.92 -14.62 -34.20
CA THR A 354 -3.59 -15.15 -33.86
C THR A 354 -2.54 -14.06 -33.97
N MET A 355 -1.70 -13.95 -32.94
CA MET A 355 -0.56 -13.05 -32.92
C MET A 355 0.70 -13.83 -32.53
N ALA A 356 1.81 -13.58 -33.21
CA ALA A 356 3.09 -14.16 -32.88
C ALA A 356 4.11 -13.07 -32.55
N THR A 357 4.98 -13.36 -31.59
CA THR A 357 6.03 -12.45 -31.13
C THR A 357 7.35 -13.18 -31.12
N TYR A 358 8.40 -12.54 -31.66
CA TYR A 358 9.76 -13.06 -31.66
C TYR A 358 10.70 -12.03 -31.02
N THR A 359 11.42 -12.43 -29.96
CA THR A 359 12.37 -11.58 -29.26
C THR A 359 13.76 -12.18 -29.30
N ARG A 360 14.75 -11.35 -29.61
CA ARG A 360 16.19 -11.68 -29.56
C ARG A 360 16.89 -10.64 -28.70
N CYS A 361 17.58 -11.09 -27.65
CA CYS A 361 18.22 -10.21 -26.68
C CYS A 361 19.34 -10.95 -25.93
N SER A 362 20.27 -10.21 -25.31
CA SER A 362 21.09 -10.82 -24.26
C SER A 362 20.25 -10.93 -22.99
N ASP A 363 20.18 -12.13 -22.43
CA ASP A 363 19.41 -12.39 -21.20
C ASP A 363 19.97 -11.61 -20.01
N SER A 364 21.30 -11.56 -19.90
CA SER A 364 22.00 -10.89 -18.80
C SER A 364 21.87 -9.37 -18.86
N VAL A 365 21.85 -8.79 -20.07
CA VAL A 365 21.59 -7.36 -20.26
C VAL A 365 20.16 -7.00 -19.84
N LEU A 366 19.19 -7.88 -20.03
CA LEU A 366 17.82 -7.66 -19.54
C LEU A 366 17.69 -7.92 -18.04
N CYS A 367 18.45 -8.87 -17.49
CA CYS A 367 18.38 -9.24 -16.08
C CYS A 367 19.09 -8.24 -15.16
N ALA A 368 20.29 -7.75 -15.53
CA ALA A 368 21.09 -6.87 -14.68
C ALA A 368 20.34 -5.63 -14.13
N PRO A 369 19.48 -4.95 -14.92
CA PRO A 369 18.64 -3.88 -14.41
C PRO A 369 17.73 -4.26 -13.22
N LEU A 370 17.25 -5.50 -13.15
CA LEU A 370 16.35 -5.95 -12.09
C LEU A 370 17.08 -6.06 -10.73
N TYR A 371 18.37 -6.42 -10.74
CA TYR A 371 19.23 -6.42 -9.54
C TYR A 371 19.39 -4.99 -8.99
N ILE A 372 19.60 -4.05 -9.92
CA ILE A 372 19.77 -2.63 -9.60
C ILE A 372 18.48 -2.06 -9.02
N ASP A 373 17.36 -2.33 -9.68
CA ASP A 373 16.04 -1.85 -9.28
C ASP A 373 15.64 -2.38 -7.90
N VAL A 374 15.75 -3.70 -7.67
CA VAL A 374 15.38 -4.29 -6.37
C VAL A 374 16.28 -3.81 -5.23
N CYS A 375 17.59 -3.65 -5.47
CA CYS A 375 18.51 -3.12 -4.46
C CYS A 375 18.13 -1.69 -4.05
N CYS A 376 17.84 -0.82 -5.01
CA CYS A 376 17.47 0.56 -4.74
C CYS A 376 16.08 0.66 -4.08
N LEU A 377 15.11 -0.15 -4.52
CA LEU A 377 13.76 -0.18 -3.96
C LEU A 377 13.76 -0.70 -2.52
N LEU A 378 14.49 -1.78 -2.22
CA LEU A 378 14.52 -2.31 -0.86
C LEU A 378 15.24 -1.38 0.13
N ASP A 379 16.28 -0.66 -0.30
CA ASP A 379 16.82 0.46 0.50
C ASP A 379 15.77 1.55 0.76
N TYR A 380 14.98 1.87 -0.26
CA TYR A 380 13.92 2.87 -0.10
C TYR A 380 12.84 2.41 0.88
N PHE A 381 12.28 1.23 0.66
CA PHE A 381 11.17 0.69 1.43
C PHE A 381 11.55 0.36 2.87
N SER A 382 12.73 -0.24 3.09
CA SER A 382 13.24 -0.53 4.44
C SER A 382 13.33 0.75 5.29
N ARG A 383 13.88 1.84 4.72
CA ARG A 383 13.96 3.14 5.41
C ARG A 383 12.60 3.75 5.71
N LYS A 384 11.62 3.51 4.84
CA LYS A 384 10.24 3.99 4.98
C LYS A 384 9.38 3.05 5.85
N LYS A 385 9.94 1.91 6.30
CA LYS A 385 9.26 0.86 7.06
C LYS A 385 7.97 0.40 6.38
N VAL A 386 8.01 0.27 5.06
CA VAL A 386 6.86 -0.20 4.28
C VAL A 386 6.56 -1.65 4.64
N SER A 387 5.27 -1.99 4.76
CA SER A 387 4.86 -3.35 5.14
C SER A 387 5.35 -4.39 4.14
N PRO A 388 5.64 -5.63 4.58
CA PRO A 388 6.11 -6.68 3.68
C PRO A 388 5.17 -6.97 2.50
N SER A 389 3.84 -6.95 2.72
CA SER A 389 2.84 -7.17 1.67
C SER A 389 2.89 -6.07 0.60
N THR A 390 2.95 -4.80 1.01
CA THR A 390 3.06 -3.68 0.08
C THR A 390 4.38 -3.71 -0.70
N VAL A 391 5.50 -4.06 -0.06
CA VAL A 391 6.80 -4.22 -0.75
C VAL A 391 6.75 -5.36 -1.75
N ALA A 392 6.16 -6.50 -1.39
CA ALA A 392 6.03 -7.64 -2.28
C ALA A 392 5.16 -7.31 -3.51
N ALA A 393 4.03 -6.62 -3.32
CA ALA A 393 3.20 -6.10 -4.41
C ALA A 393 3.97 -5.09 -5.29
N ALA A 394 4.66 -4.13 -4.68
CA ALA A 394 5.42 -3.10 -5.39
C ALA A 394 6.61 -3.64 -6.20
N THR A 395 7.13 -4.80 -5.80
CA THR A 395 8.26 -5.46 -6.49
C THR A 395 7.82 -6.61 -7.39
N ALA A 396 6.52 -6.95 -7.45
CA ALA A 396 5.97 -8.05 -8.24
C ALA A 396 6.34 -7.98 -9.73
N TYR A 397 6.50 -6.77 -10.28
CA TYR A 397 6.91 -6.59 -11.68
C TYR A 397 8.30 -7.17 -12.01
N LEU A 398 9.13 -7.40 -10.98
CA LEU A 398 10.47 -7.98 -11.11
C LEU A 398 10.43 -9.50 -11.23
N PHE A 399 9.34 -10.16 -10.83
CA PHE A 399 9.27 -11.62 -10.68
C PHE A 399 8.28 -12.27 -11.65
N LYS A 400 8.56 -13.52 -12.04
CA LYS A 400 7.66 -14.34 -12.87
C LYS A 400 6.48 -14.83 -12.05
N VAL A 401 6.73 -15.28 -10.83
CA VAL A 401 5.72 -15.67 -9.84
C VAL A 401 6.01 -14.88 -8.57
N PRO A 402 5.31 -13.76 -8.32
CA PRO A 402 5.50 -12.96 -7.11
C PRO A 402 5.14 -13.77 -5.84
N GLU A 403 6.14 -14.09 -5.03
CA GLU A 403 6.07 -14.71 -3.71
C GLU A 403 6.40 -13.66 -2.63
N GLY A 404 6.25 -14.01 -1.35
CA GLY A 404 6.53 -13.09 -0.25
C GLY A 404 5.36 -12.18 0.14
N ARG A 405 4.12 -12.66 0.00
CA ARG A 405 2.84 -11.96 0.32
C ARG A 405 2.39 -10.90 -0.70
N ALA A 406 2.77 -11.03 -1.97
CA ALA A 406 2.44 -10.07 -3.03
C ALA A 406 0.95 -10.03 -3.47
N GLY A 407 0.13 -11.03 -3.11
CA GLY A 407 -1.24 -11.17 -3.59
C GLY A 407 -1.34 -11.58 -5.07
N PRO A 408 -2.57 -11.79 -5.61
CA PRO A 408 -2.79 -12.26 -6.98
C PRO A 408 -2.70 -11.12 -8.00
N LEU A 409 -1.52 -10.51 -8.18
CA LEU A 409 -1.32 -9.46 -9.18
C LEU A 409 -0.86 -10.05 -10.51
N VAL A 410 -1.76 -10.10 -11.50
CA VAL A 410 -1.50 -10.70 -12.82
C VAL A 410 -1.57 -9.61 -13.90
N GLY A 411 -0.40 -9.18 -14.37
CA GLY A 411 -0.30 -8.16 -15.42
C GLY A 411 0.85 -7.21 -15.16
N PHE A 412 1.61 -6.84 -16.19
CA PHE A 412 2.78 -5.98 -15.99
C PHE A 412 2.38 -4.54 -15.66
N SER A 413 1.28 -4.03 -16.23
CA SER A 413 0.81 -2.66 -15.94
C SER A 413 0.29 -2.54 -14.50
N GLU A 414 -0.49 -3.52 -14.04
CA GLU A 414 -1.02 -3.55 -12.67
C GLU A 414 0.11 -3.60 -11.63
N GLN A 415 1.13 -4.43 -11.86
CA GLN A 415 2.28 -4.52 -10.98
C GLN A 415 3.12 -3.23 -10.97
N LEU A 416 3.19 -2.50 -12.08
CA LEU A 416 3.79 -1.16 -12.09
C LEU A 416 2.94 -0.13 -11.34
N ARG A 417 1.60 -0.22 -11.39
CA ARG A 417 0.73 0.64 -10.56
C ARG A 417 0.91 0.34 -9.08
N ALA A 418 1.09 -0.93 -8.70
CA ALA A 418 1.40 -1.28 -7.31
C ALA A 418 2.73 -0.64 -6.86
N LEU A 419 3.74 -0.61 -7.73
CA LEU A 419 4.98 0.15 -7.48
C LEU A 419 4.70 1.65 -7.33
N GLU A 420 3.93 2.25 -8.24
CA GLU A 420 3.59 3.68 -8.19
C GLU A 420 2.85 4.02 -6.90
N ARG A 421 1.79 3.30 -6.53
CA ARG A 421 1.05 3.47 -5.27
C ARG A 421 1.95 3.36 -4.04
N ALA A 422 2.82 2.37 -4.00
CA ALA A 422 3.75 2.20 -2.88
C ALA A 422 4.82 3.30 -2.81
N LEU A 423 5.17 3.92 -3.94
CA LEU A 423 6.09 5.05 -3.94
C LEU A 423 5.36 6.36 -3.63
N ASP A 424 4.18 6.60 -4.20
CA ASP A 424 3.36 7.82 -4.09
C ASP A 424 2.74 7.97 -2.69
N GLY A 425 2.24 6.87 -2.10
CA GLY A 425 1.84 6.81 -0.69
C GLY A 425 2.98 7.14 0.28
N HIS A 426 4.21 7.29 -0.23
CA HIS A 426 5.38 7.70 0.54
C HIS A 426 6.16 8.90 -0.06
N ASP A 427 5.73 9.46 -1.19
CA ASP A 427 6.38 10.58 -1.90
C ASP A 427 5.58 11.90 -1.82
N ASP A 428 4.25 11.87 -1.68
CA ASP A 428 3.46 13.05 -1.27
C ASP A 428 3.16 13.10 0.24
N VAL A 429 3.68 12.09 0.94
CA VAL A 429 3.61 12.02 2.38
C VAL A 429 4.91 12.64 2.94
N GLN A 430 4.99 13.97 2.85
CA GLN A 430 5.08 14.69 4.11
C GLN A 430 3.73 14.50 4.85
N ALA A 431 3.43 13.26 5.26
CA ALA A 431 3.09 13.11 6.65
C ALA A 431 4.36 13.59 7.32
N VAL A 432 4.30 14.83 7.76
CA VAL A 432 4.12 15.06 9.18
C VAL A 432 3.45 13.81 9.81
N ILE A 433 4.20 12.71 9.95
CA ILE A 433 4.33 12.16 11.29
C ILE A 433 5.08 13.30 11.94
N PRO A 434 4.40 14.17 12.71
CA PRO A 434 5.15 15.08 13.54
C PRO A 434 6.09 14.16 14.32
N GLN A 435 7.36 14.52 14.36
CA GLN A 435 8.24 14.04 15.42
C GLN A 435 7.41 13.97 16.69
N LYS A 436 7.47 12.84 17.43
CA LYS A 436 6.98 12.70 18.82
C LYS A 436 6.51 14.03 19.40
N ASN A 437 5.26 14.39 19.12
CA ASN A 437 4.62 15.56 19.66
C ASN A 437 3.43 14.99 20.40
N ASP A 438 3.31 15.31 21.68
CA ASP A 438 2.23 14.91 22.58
C ASP A 438 0.86 15.54 22.18
N GLU A 439 0.62 15.77 20.88
CA GLU A 439 -0.54 16.47 20.36
C GLU A 439 -1.71 15.49 20.17
N LYS A 440 -2.78 15.68 20.95
CA LYS A 440 -3.97 14.83 20.91
C LYS A 440 -4.72 15.01 19.58
N ARG A 441 -5.23 13.91 19.02
CA ARG A 441 -5.96 13.89 17.75
C ARG A 441 -7.43 13.53 17.93
N VAL A 442 -8.29 14.01 17.04
CA VAL A 442 -9.68 13.55 16.94
C VAL A 442 -9.77 12.47 15.85
N VAL A 443 -10.42 11.36 16.18
CA VAL A 443 -10.65 10.24 15.24
C VAL A 443 -12.10 10.34 14.73
N CYS A 444 -12.27 10.50 13.42
CA CYS A 444 -13.56 10.56 12.75
C CYS A 444 -13.84 9.23 12.06
N CYS A 445 -14.88 8.52 12.50
CA CYS A 445 -15.21 7.18 12.06
C CYS A 445 -16.63 7.11 11.52
N GLY A 446 -16.88 6.16 10.61
CA GLY A 446 -18.22 5.87 10.12
C GLY A 446 -18.35 6.06 8.62
N LEU A 447 -19.54 6.48 8.17
CA LEU A 447 -19.87 6.50 6.76
C LEU A 447 -18.98 7.47 5.99
N ALA A 448 -18.34 6.97 4.92
CA ALA A 448 -17.48 7.72 4.03
C ALA A 448 -17.88 7.49 2.56
N CYS A 449 -18.11 8.56 1.81
CA CYS A 449 -18.46 8.48 0.40
C CYS A 449 -17.91 9.66 -0.39
N LEU A 450 -17.93 9.53 -1.71
CA LEU A 450 -17.74 10.67 -2.59
C LEU A 450 -19.11 11.34 -2.83
N ASP A 451 -19.24 12.62 -2.49
CA ASP A 451 -20.42 13.41 -2.81
C ASP A 451 -20.27 13.98 -4.22
N MET A 452 -21.16 13.59 -5.14
CA MET A 452 -21.31 14.19 -6.46
C MET A 452 -22.45 15.22 -6.42
N GLU A 453 -22.09 16.48 -6.22
CA GLU A 453 -23.03 17.61 -6.17
C GLU A 453 -23.37 18.06 -7.59
N LEU A 454 -24.67 18.08 -7.91
CA LEU A 454 -25.18 18.53 -9.22
C LEU A 454 -25.85 19.90 -9.05
N SER A 455 -25.12 20.97 -9.35
CA SER A 455 -25.57 22.35 -9.17
C SER A 455 -26.52 22.78 -10.30
N GLY A 456 -27.58 23.51 -9.94
CA GLY A 456 -28.57 24.00 -10.90
C GLY A 456 -29.45 22.90 -11.48
N ALA A 457 -29.75 21.87 -10.68
CA ALA A 457 -30.62 20.77 -11.07
C ALA A 457 -32.06 21.26 -11.34
N GLN A 458 -32.70 20.70 -12.36
CA GLN A 458 -34.09 20.98 -12.73
C GLN A 458 -34.93 19.70 -12.69
N ASP A 459 -36.11 19.78 -12.09
CA ASP A 459 -37.16 18.76 -12.15
C ASP A 459 -38.37 19.37 -12.90
N LEU A 460 -38.66 18.85 -14.08
CA LEU A 460 -39.78 19.29 -14.93
C LEU A 460 -40.98 18.32 -14.85
N GLY A 461 -41.03 17.46 -13.83
CA GLY A 461 -42.19 16.64 -13.48
C GLY A 461 -42.31 15.28 -14.18
N ARG A 462 -41.26 14.80 -14.87
CA ARG A 462 -41.21 13.45 -15.48
C ARG A 462 -40.12 12.54 -14.93
N GLU A 463 -39.03 13.08 -14.41
CA GLU A 463 -37.86 12.37 -13.86
C GLU A 463 -37.36 13.12 -12.63
N ALA A 464 -36.60 12.45 -11.76
CA ALA A 464 -36.10 13.10 -10.53
C ALA A 464 -35.02 14.17 -10.80
N ILE A 465 -34.29 14.08 -11.92
CA ILE A 465 -33.30 15.08 -12.38
C ILE A 465 -33.36 15.12 -13.91
N ASN A 466 -33.80 16.22 -14.52
CA ASN A 466 -33.87 16.37 -15.98
C ASN A 466 -32.59 16.95 -16.59
N ALA A 467 -31.99 17.94 -15.92
CA ALA A 467 -30.77 18.61 -16.33
C ALA A 467 -30.09 19.25 -15.11
N PHE A 468 -28.79 19.48 -15.18
CA PHE A 468 -28.02 20.25 -14.20
C PHE A 468 -26.96 21.09 -14.92
N GLY A 469 -26.48 22.16 -14.29
CA GLY A 469 -25.50 23.06 -14.88
C GLY A 469 -24.06 22.59 -14.71
N GLU A 470 -23.71 22.14 -13.50
CA GLU A 470 -22.35 21.73 -13.14
C GLU A 470 -22.38 20.51 -12.21
N ALA A 471 -21.35 19.66 -12.28
CA ALA A 471 -21.13 18.57 -11.34
C ALA A 471 -19.78 18.78 -10.64
N SER A 472 -19.75 18.60 -9.32
CA SER A 472 -18.52 18.66 -8.53
C SER A 472 -18.44 17.51 -7.54
N SER A 473 -17.22 17.02 -7.29
CA SER A 473 -16.97 16.00 -6.27
C SER A 473 -16.53 16.64 -4.96
N ARG A 474 -16.99 16.10 -3.84
CA ARG A 474 -16.57 16.49 -2.49
C ARG A 474 -16.39 15.29 -1.59
N ALA A 475 -15.59 15.46 -0.54
CA ALA A 475 -15.48 14.46 0.52
C ALA A 475 -16.80 14.40 1.28
N GLY A 476 -17.50 13.27 1.15
CA GLY A 476 -18.88 13.07 1.58
C GLY A 476 -19.02 12.04 2.70
N GLY A 477 -20.16 12.05 3.37
CA GLY A 477 -20.41 11.21 4.55
C GLY A 477 -19.91 11.82 5.86
N ALA A 478 -20.39 11.27 6.96
CA ALA A 478 -20.19 11.82 8.28
C ALA A 478 -18.72 11.95 8.68
N ALA A 479 -17.92 10.91 8.45
CA ALA A 479 -16.52 10.89 8.86
C ALA A 479 -15.66 11.88 8.04
N PRO A 480 -15.76 11.94 6.70
CA PRO A 480 -15.05 12.95 5.92
C PRO A 480 -15.51 14.39 6.21
N GLN A 481 -16.81 14.62 6.45
CA GLN A 481 -17.33 15.97 6.71
C GLN A 481 -16.96 16.51 8.09
N THR A 482 -17.09 15.69 9.15
CA THR A 482 -16.59 16.05 10.49
C THR A 482 -15.09 16.32 10.47
N ALA A 483 -14.31 15.46 9.81
CA ALA A 483 -12.86 15.64 9.73
C ALA A 483 -12.45 16.90 8.95
N SER A 484 -13.16 17.20 7.87
CA SER A 484 -12.93 18.42 7.08
C SER A 484 -13.20 19.67 7.91
N CYS A 485 -14.26 19.68 8.72
CA CYS A 485 -14.53 20.78 9.65
C CYS A 485 -13.40 20.97 10.66
N LEU A 486 -12.98 19.88 11.32
CA LEU A 486 -11.91 19.94 12.33
C LEU A 486 -10.59 20.44 11.76
N ALA A 487 -10.18 19.89 10.61
CA ALA A 487 -8.96 20.33 9.93
C ALA A 487 -9.02 21.82 9.56
N ASP A 488 -10.16 22.29 9.06
CA ASP A 488 -10.34 23.69 8.72
C ASP A 488 -10.31 24.63 9.96
N HIS A 489 -10.55 24.09 11.15
CA HIS A 489 -10.41 24.76 12.46
C HIS A 489 -9.09 24.43 13.17
N GLY A 490 -8.10 23.91 12.43
CA GLY A 490 -6.74 23.67 12.95
C GLY A 490 -6.63 22.49 13.91
N VAL A 491 -7.64 21.61 13.96
CA VAL A 491 -7.63 20.42 14.84
C VAL A 491 -7.02 19.22 14.11
N PRO A 492 -5.94 18.61 14.66
CA PRO A 492 -5.34 17.41 14.10
C PRO A 492 -6.33 16.23 14.06
N THR A 493 -6.57 15.72 12.85
CA THR A 493 -7.66 14.76 12.62
C THR A 493 -7.23 13.57 11.78
N ILE A 494 -7.82 12.41 12.07
CA ILE A 494 -7.71 11.19 11.28
C ILE A 494 -9.10 10.65 10.95
N VAL A 495 -9.27 10.16 9.72
CA VAL A 495 -10.48 9.47 9.27
C VAL A 495 -10.25 7.97 9.27
N VAL A 496 -11.12 7.21 9.93
CA VAL A 496 -11.16 5.75 9.88
C VAL A 496 -12.39 5.33 9.07
N ALA A 497 -12.17 4.71 7.91
CA ALA A 497 -13.24 4.42 6.94
C ALA A 497 -13.04 3.10 6.19
N ALA A 498 -14.10 2.56 5.59
CA ALA A 498 -14.01 1.47 4.63
C ALA A 498 -14.16 2.03 3.21
N LEU A 499 -13.14 1.86 2.38
CA LEU A 499 -13.10 2.36 1.01
C LEU A 499 -12.93 1.20 0.01
N GLY A 500 -13.43 1.35 -1.20
CA GLY A 500 -13.16 0.41 -2.28
C GLY A 500 -11.79 0.68 -2.91
N ASP A 501 -11.16 -0.35 -3.48
CA ASP A 501 -9.99 -0.18 -4.36
C ASP A 501 -10.44 0.30 -5.76
N ASP A 502 -10.99 1.52 -5.80
CA ASP A 502 -11.53 2.15 -7.00
C ASP A 502 -11.20 3.66 -7.07
N GLN A 503 -11.53 4.26 -8.22
CA GLN A 503 -11.24 5.68 -8.48
C GLN A 503 -11.91 6.61 -7.46
N GLN A 504 -13.12 6.27 -7.01
CA GLN A 504 -13.84 7.07 -6.02
C GLN A 504 -13.15 7.02 -4.65
N GLY A 505 -12.57 5.87 -4.28
CA GLY A 505 -11.76 5.72 -3.07
C GLY A 505 -10.48 6.54 -3.13
N ASP A 506 -9.79 6.51 -4.28
CA ASP A 506 -8.60 7.32 -4.54
C ASP A 506 -8.91 8.84 -4.48
N GLU A 507 -10.02 9.27 -5.10
CA GLU A 507 -10.44 10.67 -5.12
C GLU A 507 -10.84 11.17 -3.73
N LEU A 508 -11.58 10.38 -2.96
CA LEU A 508 -11.95 10.72 -1.59
C LEU A 508 -10.72 10.87 -0.69
N ARG A 509 -9.75 9.95 -0.82
CA ARG A 509 -8.47 10.02 -0.09
C ARG A 509 -7.67 11.27 -0.47
N ALA A 510 -7.62 11.60 -1.76
CA ALA A 510 -6.94 12.80 -2.24
C ALA A 510 -7.56 14.07 -1.63
N LEU A 511 -8.90 14.18 -1.68
CA LEU A 511 -9.62 15.33 -1.12
C LEU A 511 -9.37 15.53 0.40
N LEU A 512 -9.25 14.43 1.15
CA LEU A 512 -8.93 14.48 2.59
C LEU A 512 -7.46 14.82 2.83
N THR A 513 -6.55 14.19 2.09
CA THR A 513 -5.10 14.38 2.26
C THR A 513 -4.66 15.79 1.85
N GLU A 514 -5.27 16.37 0.81
CA GLU A 514 -5.05 17.76 0.39
C GLU A 514 -5.43 18.77 1.49
N ARG A 515 -6.37 18.41 2.37
CA ARG A 515 -6.76 19.18 3.56
C ARG A 515 -5.90 18.89 4.79
N GLY A 516 -4.85 18.08 4.66
CA GLY A 516 -3.97 17.69 5.77
C GLY A 516 -4.58 16.65 6.71
N ILE A 517 -5.65 15.97 6.30
CA ILE A 517 -6.33 14.94 7.09
C ILE A 517 -5.67 13.59 6.82
N SER A 518 -5.33 12.87 7.89
CA SER A 518 -4.83 11.48 7.75
C SER A 518 -6.00 10.54 7.49
N VAL A 519 -5.82 9.53 6.63
CA VAL A 519 -6.83 8.51 6.35
C VAL A 519 -6.26 7.14 6.70
N ASP A 520 -6.98 6.41 7.54
CA ASP A 520 -6.72 5.02 7.89
C ASP A 520 -7.88 4.17 7.38
N GLU A 521 -7.74 3.65 6.16
CA GLU A 521 -8.80 2.85 5.55
C GLU A 521 -8.56 1.35 5.61
N THR A 522 -9.68 0.64 5.70
CA THR A 522 -9.76 -0.77 5.33
C THR A 522 -10.25 -0.87 3.89
N LEU A 523 -9.46 -1.47 3.02
CA LEU A 523 -9.89 -1.75 1.65
C LEU A 523 -10.93 -2.87 1.64
N SER A 524 -12.07 -2.61 1.00
CA SER A 524 -13.18 -3.54 0.83
C SER A 524 -13.28 -4.01 -0.62
N ASP A 525 -13.79 -5.23 -0.83
CA ASP A 525 -14.14 -5.73 -2.17
C ASP A 525 -15.33 -4.97 -2.79
N GLY A 526 -16.08 -4.20 -1.98
CA GLY A 526 -17.15 -3.32 -2.44
C GLY A 526 -16.63 -2.00 -3.02
N ARG A 527 -17.42 -1.38 -3.93
CA ARG A 527 -17.10 -0.04 -4.46
C ARG A 527 -17.14 1.02 -3.36
N THR A 528 -16.33 2.07 -3.45
CA THR A 528 -16.42 3.21 -2.53
C THR A 528 -17.83 3.80 -2.55
N GLY A 529 -18.33 4.20 -1.36
CA GLY A 529 -19.64 4.81 -1.24
C GLY A 529 -19.78 6.05 -2.15
N LEU A 530 -20.96 6.26 -2.71
CA LEU A 530 -21.25 7.40 -3.59
C LEU A 530 -22.59 8.02 -3.20
N ALA A 531 -22.60 9.33 -3.02
CA ALA A 531 -23.84 10.10 -2.87
C ALA A 531 -24.01 11.05 -4.05
N VAL A 532 -25.15 11.00 -4.74
CA VAL A 532 -25.51 11.98 -5.77
C VAL A 532 -26.45 13.00 -5.16
N VAL A 533 -26.02 14.27 -5.15
CA VAL A 533 -26.68 15.36 -4.45
C VAL A 533 -27.14 16.43 -5.45
N PRO A 534 -28.34 16.28 -6.05
CA PRO A 534 -28.91 17.32 -6.90
C PRO A 534 -29.38 18.52 -6.07
N VAL A 535 -28.97 19.72 -6.48
CA VAL A 535 -29.33 20.99 -5.84
C VAL A 535 -30.33 21.75 -6.74
N PHE A 536 -31.59 21.79 -6.30
CA PHE A 536 -32.69 22.50 -6.96
C PHE A 536 -32.92 23.89 -6.35
N ALA A 537 -33.71 24.74 -7.01
CA ALA A 537 -34.04 26.08 -6.52
C ALA A 537 -34.75 26.11 -5.14
N ASN A 538 -35.53 25.06 -4.83
CA ASN A 538 -36.37 25.01 -3.62
C ASN A 538 -35.95 23.89 -2.63
N GLY A 539 -34.78 23.27 -2.83
CA GLY A 539 -34.34 22.15 -2.00
C GLY A 539 -33.30 21.27 -2.68
N ARG A 540 -32.98 20.13 -2.05
CA ARG A 540 -32.01 19.17 -2.57
C ARG A 540 -32.49 17.73 -2.41
N GLY A 541 -32.03 16.85 -3.30
CA GLY A 541 -32.13 15.40 -3.14
C GLY A 541 -30.80 14.81 -2.66
N CYS A 542 -30.83 13.56 -2.21
CA CYS A 542 -29.62 12.77 -1.96
C CYS A 542 -29.91 11.31 -2.30
N TYR A 543 -29.15 10.75 -3.24
CA TYR A 543 -29.18 9.34 -3.60
C TYR A 543 -27.89 8.69 -3.15
N PHE A 544 -27.97 7.78 -2.20
CA PHE A 544 -26.79 7.20 -1.56
C PHE A 544 -26.66 5.72 -1.89
N ALA A 545 -25.44 5.31 -2.24
CA ALA A 545 -25.03 3.92 -2.32
C ALA A 545 -23.93 3.68 -1.28
N ALA A 546 -24.20 2.77 -0.32
CA ALA A 546 -23.30 2.47 0.79
C ALA A 546 -21.95 1.91 0.33
N GLY A 547 -21.97 0.91 -0.56
CA GLY A 547 -20.74 0.34 -1.10
C GLY A 547 -19.86 -0.27 0.00
N ALA A 548 -18.58 0.08 0.03
CA ALA A 548 -17.58 -0.39 0.99
C ALA A 548 -17.99 -0.16 2.46
N ASN A 549 -18.84 0.84 2.73
CA ASN A 549 -19.38 1.10 4.06
C ASN A 549 -20.17 -0.09 4.64
N ASP A 550 -20.72 -0.98 3.80
CA ASP A 550 -21.42 -2.18 4.27
C ASP A 550 -20.50 -3.12 5.07
N ALA A 551 -19.19 -3.06 4.82
CA ALA A 551 -18.17 -3.87 5.50
C ALA A 551 -17.58 -3.17 6.74
N PHE A 552 -17.92 -1.91 7.01
CA PHE A 552 -17.39 -1.19 8.17
C PHE A 552 -18.02 -1.72 9.46
N ASP A 553 -17.20 -2.33 10.33
CA ASP A 553 -17.64 -3.03 11.53
C ASP A 553 -16.93 -2.53 12.80
N ALA A 554 -17.35 -3.07 13.95
CA ALA A 554 -16.80 -2.70 15.26
C ALA A 554 -15.28 -2.94 15.36
N ARG A 555 -14.78 -3.97 14.68
CA ARG A 555 -13.35 -4.27 14.65
C ARG A 555 -12.58 -3.21 13.88
N THR A 556 -13.06 -2.81 12.71
CA THR A 556 -12.46 -1.75 11.89
C THR A 556 -12.37 -0.45 12.66
N LEU A 557 -13.44 -0.09 13.39
CA LEU A 557 -13.47 1.05 14.30
C LEU A 557 -12.36 0.97 15.35
N LEU A 558 -12.30 -0.13 16.11
CA LEU A 558 -11.36 -0.29 17.23
C LEU A 558 -9.90 -0.37 16.75
N ASP A 559 -9.64 -1.11 15.68
CA ASP A 559 -8.32 -1.24 15.09
C ASP A 559 -7.79 0.12 14.61
N GLY A 560 -8.67 0.97 14.05
CA GLY A 560 -8.29 2.33 13.63
C GLY A 560 -8.02 3.26 14.81
N VAL A 561 -8.84 3.22 15.86
CA VAL A 561 -8.59 3.97 17.10
C VAL A 561 -7.27 3.54 17.75
N ALA A 562 -6.99 2.23 17.81
CA ALA A 562 -5.78 1.69 18.43
C ALA A 562 -4.47 2.08 17.69
N ARG A 563 -4.55 2.45 16.41
CA ARG A 563 -3.40 2.94 15.63
C ARG A 563 -3.03 4.39 15.94
N VAL A 564 -3.84 5.11 16.72
CA VAL A 564 -3.61 6.52 17.08
C VAL A 564 -3.01 6.59 18.49
N GLU A 565 -1.76 7.07 18.59
CA GLU A 565 -1.03 7.12 19.87
C GLU A 565 -1.70 7.96 20.96
N SER A 566 -2.35 9.08 20.58
CA SER A 566 -3.02 9.98 21.51
C SER A 566 -4.36 10.47 20.94
N VAL A 567 -5.45 9.97 21.50
CA VAL A 567 -6.82 10.28 21.10
C VAL A 567 -7.45 11.26 22.09
N ALA A 568 -8.01 12.36 21.59
CA ALA A 568 -8.82 13.30 22.35
C ALA A 568 -10.29 12.86 22.39
N ALA A 569 -10.82 12.49 21.22
CA ALA A 569 -12.19 12.08 21.03
C ALA A 569 -12.33 11.15 19.81
N VAL A 570 -13.36 10.33 19.82
CA VAL A 570 -13.79 9.50 18.69
C VAL A 570 -15.20 9.93 18.29
N LEU A 571 -15.37 10.33 17.03
CA LEU A 571 -16.65 10.78 16.46
C LEU A 571 -17.17 9.68 15.53
N ILE A 572 -18.28 9.04 15.90
CA ILE A 572 -18.90 7.96 15.13
C ILE A 572 -20.11 8.49 14.39
N GLY A 573 -20.01 8.60 13.08
CA GLY A 573 -21.03 9.18 12.22
C GLY A 573 -21.90 8.16 11.50
N TYR A 574 -23.21 8.35 11.62
CA TYR A 574 -24.28 7.65 10.92
C TYR A 574 -24.26 6.11 11.09
N PRO A 575 -24.09 5.58 12.32
CA PRO A 575 -24.00 4.14 12.53
C PRO A 575 -25.27 3.39 12.09
N HIS A 576 -26.44 4.03 12.11
CA HIS A 576 -27.71 3.46 11.61
C HIS A 576 -27.70 3.18 10.10
N LEU A 577 -26.78 3.78 9.34
CA LEU A 577 -26.57 3.53 7.91
C LEU A 577 -25.44 2.51 7.65
N LEU A 578 -24.81 1.96 8.70
CA LEU A 578 -23.73 0.99 8.62
C LEU A 578 -24.19 -0.38 9.12
N PRO A 579 -24.58 -1.31 8.22
CA PRO A 579 -25.24 -2.56 8.63
C PRO A 579 -24.35 -3.50 9.47
N SER A 580 -23.03 -3.34 9.37
CA SER A 580 -22.03 -4.13 10.13
C SER A 580 -21.57 -3.44 11.42
N LEU A 581 -21.97 -2.18 11.66
CA LEU A 581 -21.66 -1.40 12.86
C LEU A 581 -22.94 -0.93 13.57
N ARG A 582 -23.65 -1.85 14.22
CA ARG A 582 -24.91 -1.58 14.93
C ARG A 582 -25.14 -2.52 16.10
N GLY A 583 -26.13 -2.19 16.92
CA GLY A 583 -26.58 -2.96 18.06
C GLY A 583 -25.50 -3.12 19.12
N GLN A 584 -25.49 -4.29 19.78
CA GLN A 584 -24.58 -4.56 20.87
C GLN A 584 -23.10 -4.45 20.47
N ALA A 585 -22.73 -4.84 19.25
CA ALA A 585 -21.35 -4.77 18.77
C ALA A 585 -20.81 -3.33 18.75
N LEU A 586 -21.63 -2.35 18.35
CA LEU A 586 -21.26 -0.94 18.41
C LEU A 586 -21.18 -0.46 19.88
N GLY A 587 -22.14 -0.85 20.73
CA GLY A 587 -22.08 -0.53 22.15
C GLY A 587 -20.82 -1.07 22.83
N ASP A 588 -20.44 -2.31 22.55
CA ASP A 588 -19.24 -2.93 23.13
C ASP A 588 -17.94 -2.32 22.59
N ALA A 589 -17.95 -1.79 21.36
CA ALA A 589 -16.83 -1.03 20.83
C ALA A 589 -16.67 0.32 21.54
N ILE A 590 -17.77 1.05 21.77
CA ILE A 590 -17.74 2.34 22.49
C ILE A 590 -17.17 2.16 23.91
N GLU A 591 -17.53 1.08 24.59
CA GLU A 591 -17.05 0.77 25.94
C GLU A 591 -15.53 0.52 26.04
N GLN A 592 -14.88 0.19 24.91
CA GLN A 592 -13.43 -0.05 24.84
C GLN A 592 -12.63 1.20 24.51
N ILE A 593 -13.28 2.35 24.30
CA ILE A 593 -12.62 3.60 23.93
C ILE A 593 -12.42 4.46 25.18
N ASP A 594 -11.16 4.70 25.56
CA ASP A 594 -10.77 5.48 26.75
C ASP A 594 -10.80 7.01 26.54
N SER A 595 -11.58 7.51 25.58
CA SER A 595 -11.67 8.93 25.19
C SER A 595 -13.13 9.35 25.02
N ILE A 596 -13.39 10.66 24.88
CA ILE A 596 -14.76 11.13 24.64
C ILE A 596 -15.31 10.50 23.36
N VAL A 597 -16.47 9.85 23.44
CA VAL A 597 -17.16 9.29 22.27
C VAL A 597 -18.40 10.11 21.92
N GLY A 598 -18.39 10.67 20.71
CA GLY A 598 -19.55 11.30 20.11
C GLY A 598 -20.22 10.37 19.10
N VAL A 599 -21.56 10.37 19.04
CA VAL A 599 -22.34 9.67 18.01
C VAL A 599 -23.26 10.64 17.29
N ASP A 600 -23.17 10.71 15.95
CA ASP A 600 -24.06 11.52 15.11
C ASP A 600 -25.12 10.64 14.41
N LEU A 601 -26.38 11.03 14.58
CA LEU A 601 -27.57 10.35 14.07
C LEU A 601 -28.20 11.06 12.86
N ASN A 602 -27.47 11.99 12.22
CA ASN A 602 -27.93 12.57 10.96
C ASN A 602 -28.28 11.49 9.91
N GLY A 603 -29.39 11.69 9.19
CA GLY A 603 -29.94 10.78 8.19
C GLY A 603 -30.87 9.69 8.73
N VAL A 604 -31.35 9.78 9.97
CA VAL A 604 -32.37 8.85 10.50
C VAL A 604 -33.65 8.91 9.65
N GLN A 605 -34.03 7.75 9.10
CA GLN A 605 -35.27 7.59 8.35
C GLN A 605 -36.47 7.23 9.25
N PRO A 606 -37.73 7.47 8.80
CA PRO A 606 -38.98 7.11 9.51
C PRO A 606 -39.19 5.61 9.81
N THR A 607 -38.19 4.77 9.57
CA THR A 607 -38.17 3.34 9.94
C THR A 607 -37.30 3.06 11.16
N HIS A 608 -36.45 4.00 11.58
CA HIS A 608 -35.58 3.85 12.74
C HIS A 608 -36.19 4.57 13.93
N TYR A 609 -36.30 3.86 15.05
CA TYR A 609 -36.91 4.38 16.28
C TYR A 609 -36.12 3.88 17.48
N LEU A 610 -36.12 4.64 18.57
CA LEU A 610 -35.61 4.10 19.83
C LEU A 610 -36.37 2.83 20.21
N GLY A 611 -35.61 1.81 20.62
CA GLY A 611 -36.07 0.47 20.94
C GLY A 611 -36.05 -0.52 19.77
N ASP A 612 -35.54 -0.15 18.59
CA ASP A 612 -35.40 -1.06 17.44
C ASP A 612 -34.13 -1.94 17.47
N GLY A 613 -33.21 -1.65 18.40
CA GLY A 613 -31.97 -2.41 18.62
C GLY A 613 -30.83 -2.03 17.68
N VAL A 614 -30.97 -0.99 16.84
CA VAL A 614 -29.95 -0.59 15.87
C VAL A 614 -28.88 0.30 16.52
N VAL A 615 -29.28 1.32 17.28
CA VAL A 615 -28.33 2.25 17.91
C VAL A 615 -28.45 2.32 19.43
N ASP A 616 -29.49 1.74 20.02
CA ASP A 616 -29.83 1.94 21.45
C ASP A 616 -28.66 1.64 22.41
N ALA A 617 -27.98 0.50 22.21
CA ALA A 617 -26.84 0.10 23.04
C ALA A 617 -25.65 1.08 22.91
N ALA A 618 -25.50 1.71 21.75
CA ALA A 618 -24.46 2.69 21.49
C ALA A 618 -24.80 4.04 22.14
N LEU A 619 -26.04 4.49 22.02
CA LEU A 619 -26.49 5.79 22.53
C LEU A 619 -26.42 5.86 24.06
N TYR A 620 -26.75 4.76 24.75
CA TYR A 620 -26.60 4.68 26.20
C TYR A 620 -25.15 4.89 26.66
N LYS A 621 -24.19 4.38 25.88
CA LYS A 621 -22.75 4.40 26.21
C LYS A 621 -22.03 5.65 25.69
N ALA A 622 -22.60 6.39 24.73
CA ALA A 622 -22.01 7.59 24.15
C ALA A 622 -21.98 8.78 25.13
N ASP A 623 -20.86 9.53 25.16
CA ASP A 623 -20.75 10.76 25.95
C ASP A 623 -21.62 11.86 25.34
N VAL A 624 -21.54 12.03 24.01
CA VAL A 624 -22.33 13.03 23.28
C VAL A 624 -23.10 12.35 22.16
N VAL A 625 -24.40 12.62 22.09
CA VAL A 625 -25.25 12.21 20.97
C VAL A 625 -25.77 13.45 20.25
N HIS A 626 -25.63 13.47 18.93
CA HIS A 626 -26.13 14.55 18.08
C HIS A 626 -27.22 14.05 17.13
N ALA A 627 -28.25 14.87 16.90
CA ALA A 627 -29.26 14.69 15.88
C ALA A 627 -29.82 16.06 15.48
N ASN A 628 -30.37 16.22 14.27
CA ASN A 628 -31.21 17.39 14.01
C ASN A 628 -32.63 17.20 14.58
N ALA A 629 -33.42 18.28 14.62
CA ALA A 629 -34.74 18.30 15.25
C ALA A 629 -35.72 17.32 14.60
N ASP A 630 -35.68 17.14 13.27
CA ASP A 630 -36.55 16.20 12.57
C ASP A 630 -36.20 14.75 12.88
N GLU A 631 -34.91 14.44 13.01
CA GLU A 631 -34.43 13.11 13.38
C GLU A 631 -34.70 12.79 14.85
N ALA A 632 -34.46 13.75 15.75
CA ALA A 632 -34.78 13.62 17.16
C ALA A 632 -36.29 13.39 17.34
N ALA A 633 -37.13 14.15 16.62
CA ALA A 633 -38.58 13.95 16.61
C ALA A 633 -38.96 12.58 16.05
N THR A 634 -38.28 12.10 15.00
CA THR A 634 -38.52 10.78 14.39
C THR A 634 -38.18 9.65 15.37
N LEU A 635 -36.98 9.69 15.98
CA LEU A 635 -36.51 8.72 16.96
C LEU A 635 -37.45 8.61 18.18
N LEU A 636 -37.96 9.75 18.64
CA LEU A 636 -38.88 9.86 19.78
C LEU A 636 -40.35 9.58 19.45
N ARG A 637 -40.70 9.43 18.17
CA ARG A 637 -42.10 9.43 17.70
C ARG A 637 -42.87 10.67 18.19
N TRP A 638 -42.21 11.82 18.14
CA TRP A 638 -42.71 13.07 18.70
C TRP A 638 -43.92 13.58 17.90
N PRO A 639 -44.97 14.10 18.57
CA PRO A 639 -46.13 14.69 17.89
C PRO A 639 -45.73 15.95 17.10
N LYS A 640 -46.55 16.38 16.14
CA LYS A 640 -46.26 17.59 15.35
C LYS A 640 -46.10 18.83 16.24
N GLY A 641 -45.02 19.58 16.00
CA GLY A 641 -44.65 20.77 16.75
C GLY A 641 -43.68 20.45 17.88
N TYR A 642 -42.52 21.08 17.85
CA TYR A 642 -41.45 20.88 18.84
C TYR A 642 -40.70 22.17 19.12
N HIS A 643 -40.13 22.25 20.31
CA HIS A 643 -39.03 23.17 20.60
C HIS A 643 -37.73 22.36 20.73
N CYS A 644 -36.65 22.89 20.16
CA CYS A 644 -35.34 22.24 20.16
C CYS A 644 -34.88 21.80 21.57
N THR A 645 -35.14 22.62 22.60
CA THR A 645 -34.84 22.30 24.01
C THR A 645 -35.67 21.13 24.56
N GLN A 646 -36.93 20.99 24.14
CA GLN A 646 -37.79 19.87 24.55
C GLN A 646 -37.30 18.57 23.92
N LEU A 647 -36.92 18.59 22.65
CA LEU A 647 -36.35 17.44 21.96
C LEU A 647 -35.01 17.02 22.57
N ALA A 648 -34.11 17.96 22.85
CA ALA A 648 -32.82 17.67 23.46
C ALA A 648 -32.98 16.98 24.82
N ARG A 649 -33.86 17.50 25.69
CA ARG A 649 -34.15 16.88 26.99
C ARG A 649 -34.79 15.49 26.83
N ALA A 650 -35.84 15.38 26.02
CA ALA A 650 -36.55 14.12 25.82
C ALA A 650 -35.64 13.03 25.23
N LEU A 651 -34.79 13.37 24.26
CA LEU A 651 -33.85 12.45 23.65
C LEU A 651 -32.73 12.07 24.63
N CYS A 652 -32.25 13.00 25.46
CA CYS A 652 -31.28 12.69 26.53
C CYS A 652 -31.85 11.68 27.52
N ASP A 653 -33.08 11.90 27.97
CA ASP A 653 -33.75 11.03 28.93
C ASP A 653 -34.06 9.65 28.33
N ALA A 654 -34.39 9.58 27.03
CA ALA A 654 -34.72 8.34 26.33
C ALA A 654 -33.49 7.49 25.95
N THR A 655 -32.37 8.14 25.62
CA THR A 655 -31.13 7.44 25.19
C THR A 655 -30.23 7.05 26.36
N GLY A 656 -30.26 7.83 27.44
CA GLY A 656 -29.30 7.68 28.55
C GLY A 656 -27.88 8.14 28.20
N ALA A 657 -27.68 8.88 27.10
CA ALA A 657 -26.41 9.52 26.78
C ALA A 657 -26.03 10.55 27.86
N ALA A 658 -24.72 10.81 28.07
CA ALA A 658 -24.29 11.80 29.06
C ALA A 658 -24.69 13.23 28.66
N CYS A 659 -24.68 13.54 27.35
CA CYS A 659 -25.22 14.75 26.79
C CYS A 659 -25.86 14.48 25.42
N VAL A 660 -26.98 15.14 25.14
CA VAL A 660 -27.60 15.19 23.81
C VAL A 660 -27.58 16.62 23.29
N VAL A 661 -27.25 16.77 22.01
CA VAL A 661 -27.36 18.03 21.29
C VAL A 661 -28.30 17.89 20.10
N VAL A 662 -29.25 18.82 19.99
CA VAL A 662 -30.20 18.90 18.88
C VAL A 662 -29.98 20.18 18.09
N THR A 663 -29.84 20.06 16.77
CA THR A 663 -29.75 21.22 15.85
C THR A 663 -31.07 21.46 15.11
N ASP A 664 -31.46 22.72 14.92
CA ASP A 664 -32.76 23.12 14.32
C ASP A 664 -32.56 24.23 13.26
N GLY A 665 -31.56 24.07 12.40
CA GLY A 665 -31.28 24.97 11.29
C GLY A 665 -31.22 26.45 11.71
N SER A 666 -32.09 27.28 11.11
CA SER A 666 -32.17 28.72 11.40
C SER A 666 -32.68 29.05 12.81
N ASN A 667 -33.25 28.09 13.53
CA ASN A 667 -33.73 28.29 14.91
C ASN A 667 -32.62 28.08 15.95
N GLY A 668 -31.44 27.58 15.53
CA GLY A 668 -30.28 27.38 16.39
C GLY A 668 -30.12 25.94 16.87
N ALA A 669 -29.67 25.75 18.12
CA ALA A 669 -29.42 24.43 18.69
C ALA A 669 -29.65 24.42 20.22
N ALA A 670 -29.86 23.24 20.79
CA ALA A 670 -30.00 23.04 22.22
C ALA A 670 -29.24 21.80 22.69
N ALA A 671 -28.65 21.87 23.88
CA ALA A 671 -27.94 20.75 24.50
C ALA A 671 -28.49 20.47 25.90
N ALA A 672 -28.70 19.19 26.20
CA ALA A 672 -29.20 18.68 27.47
C ALA A 672 -28.18 17.71 28.07
N VAL A 673 -27.83 17.91 29.34
CA VAL A 673 -26.96 17.02 30.12
C VAL A 673 -27.80 16.05 30.94
N ALA A 674 -27.35 14.80 31.05
CA ALA A 674 -28.05 13.75 31.77
C ALA A 674 -28.43 14.17 33.20
N SER A 675 -29.60 13.74 33.64
CA SER A 675 -30.08 13.96 35.01
C SER A 675 -29.51 12.92 35.99
N ASP A 676 -29.08 11.75 35.50
CA ASP A 676 -28.50 10.67 36.31
C ASP A 676 -27.02 10.94 36.65
N PRO A 677 -26.68 11.16 37.93
CA PRO A 677 -25.29 11.37 38.35
C PRO A 677 -24.37 10.17 38.08
N ASN A 678 -24.91 8.94 38.08
CA ASN A 678 -24.10 7.75 37.81
C ASN A 678 -23.63 7.75 36.35
N ARG A 679 -24.52 8.11 35.42
CA ARG A 679 -24.18 8.22 34.00
C ARG A 679 -23.10 9.28 33.75
N LEU A 680 -23.16 10.42 34.44
CA LEU A 680 -22.13 11.45 34.30
C LEU A 680 -20.79 11.01 34.90
N SER A 681 -20.81 10.28 36.02
CA SER A 681 -19.60 9.73 36.63
C SER A 681 -18.90 8.67 35.76
N SER A 682 -19.63 8.02 34.86
CA SER A 682 -19.09 7.09 33.86
C SER A 682 -18.77 7.77 32.52
N SER A 683 -18.92 9.10 32.42
CA SER A 683 -18.60 9.90 31.24
C SER A 683 -17.34 10.71 31.47
N SER A 684 -16.71 11.15 30.38
CA SER A 684 -15.59 12.11 30.46
C SER A 684 -16.04 13.57 30.58
N LEU A 685 -17.36 13.83 30.55
CA LEU A 685 -17.93 15.18 30.63
C LEU A 685 -18.00 15.66 32.09
N LYS A 686 -17.58 16.91 32.33
CA LYS A 686 -17.55 17.53 33.67
C LYS A 686 -18.67 18.54 33.91
N TRP A 687 -19.73 18.50 33.11
CA TRP A 687 -20.81 19.48 33.18
C TRP A 687 -21.83 19.14 34.29
N PRO A 688 -22.56 20.15 34.82
CA PRO A 688 -23.55 19.93 35.87
C PRO A 688 -24.69 19.02 35.39
N ALA A 689 -25.15 18.11 36.26
CA ALA A 689 -26.31 17.28 35.99
C ALA A 689 -27.55 18.14 35.71
N ASN A 690 -28.39 17.66 34.78
CA ASN A 690 -29.65 18.31 34.39
C ASN A 690 -29.48 19.71 33.75
N ASP A 691 -28.28 20.12 33.35
CA ASP A 691 -28.07 21.38 32.62
C ASP A 691 -28.76 21.32 31.25
N LEU A 692 -29.33 22.45 30.82
CA LEU A 692 -30.07 22.59 29.56
C LEU A 692 -29.81 23.97 28.98
N LYS A 693 -29.14 24.03 27.83
CA LYS A 693 -28.73 25.27 27.18
C LYS A 693 -29.22 25.32 25.74
N ALA A 694 -29.36 26.53 25.22
CA ALA A 694 -29.75 26.76 23.84
C ALA A 694 -29.00 27.99 23.29
N VAL A 695 -28.73 27.95 21.99
CA VAL A 695 -28.09 29.03 21.24
C VAL A 695 -28.94 29.34 20.01
N ALA A 696 -29.13 30.62 19.70
CA ALA A 696 -29.78 31.03 18.46
C ALA A 696 -28.80 30.95 17.28
N SER A 697 -29.29 30.69 16.07
CA SER A 697 -28.44 30.68 14.87
C SER A 697 -27.84 32.08 14.62
N LEU A 698 -26.62 32.09 14.07
CA LEU A 698 -25.97 33.34 13.67
C LEU A 698 -26.58 33.86 12.35
N PRO A 699 -26.77 35.18 12.20
CA PRO A 699 -27.34 35.75 10.98
C PRO A 699 -26.39 35.57 9.78
N GLY A 700 -26.94 35.24 8.63
CA GLY A 700 -26.17 35.09 7.39
C GLY A 700 -25.71 36.42 6.80
N PRO A 701 -24.63 36.44 6.00
CA PRO A 701 -24.21 37.64 5.27
C PRO A 701 -25.30 38.07 4.26
N PRO A 702 -25.52 39.39 4.05
CA PRO A 702 -26.49 39.87 3.07
C PRO A 702 -26.17 39.38 1.65
N GLY A 703 -27.14 38.76 0.99
CA GLY A 703 -27.03 38.33 -0.41
C GLY A 703 -26.28 37.02 -0.66
N VAL A 704 -25.86 36.30 0.37
CA VAL A 704 -25.24 34.96 0.25
C VAL A 704 -26.29 33.88 0.52
N ALA A 705 -26.47 32.96 -0.42
CA ALA A 705 -27.38 31.84 -0.26
C ALA A 705 -26.79 30.79 0.70
N PRO A 706 -27.55 30.28 1.69
CA PRO A 706 -27.04 29.29 2.64
C PRO A 706 -26.87 27.91 2.00
N ASN A 707 -25.75 27.23 2.29
CA ASN A 707 -25.54 25.82 1.96
C ASN A 707 -25.48 24.97 3.24
N ALA A 708 -26.61 24.38 3.64
CA ALA A 708 -26.70 23.58 4.85
C ALA A 708 -26.04 22.19 4.77
N ASN A 709 -25.42 21.81 3.63
CA ASN A 709 -24.71 20.53 3.56
C ASN A 709 -23.59 20.47 4.61
N GLY A 710 -23.51 19.41 5.40
CA GLY A 710 -22.49 19.26 6.44
C GLY A 710 -22.55 20.25 7.60
N ALA A 711 -23.60 21.06 7.71
CA ALA A 711 -23.73 21.99 8.83
C ALA A 711 -23.90 21.26 10.17
N GLY A 712 -24.65 20.15 10.16
CA GLY A 712 -24.81 19.27 11.33
C GLY A 712 -23.50 18.59 11.72
N ASP A 713 -22.77 18.03 10.76
CA ASP A 713 -21.45 17.42 10.98
C ASP A 713 -20.44 18.43 11.53
N ALA A 714 -20.43 19.65 10.98
CA ALA A 714 -19.57 20.73 11.47
C ALA A 714 -19.92 21.15 12.90
N PHE A 715 -21.23 21.28 13.21
CA PHE A 715 -21.70 21.56 14.55
C PHE A 715 -21.24 20.48 15.54
N PHE A 716 -21.53 19.22 15.22
CA PHE A 716 -21.19 18.08 16.05
C PHE A 716 -19.69 17.96 16.30
N ALA A 717 -18.89 18.09 15.24
CA ALA A 717 -17.43 18.00 15.33
C ALA A 717 -16.86 19.07 16.28
N ALA A 718 -17.23 20.33 16.08
CA ALA A 718 -16.74 21.44 16.91
C ALA A 718 -17.25 21.35 18.36
N PHE A 719 -18.48 20.88 18.58
CA PHE A 719 -19.04 20.70 19.93
C PHE A 719 -18.20 19.69 20.74
N VAL A 720 -17.93 18.51 20.17
CA VAL A 720 -17.17 17.47 20.85
C VAL A 720 -15.70 17.87 21.00
N ALA A 721 -15.08 18.40 19.94
CA ALA A 721 -13.67 18.80 19.97
C ALA A 721 -13.38 19.93 20.96
N SER A 722 -14.28 20.92 21.08
CA SER A 722 -14.15 22.00 22.07
C SER A 722 -14.06 21.46 23.49
N THR A 723 -14.84 20.42 23.78
CA THR A 723 -14.86 19.77 25.08
C THR A 723 -13.60 18.93 25.29
N ALA A 724 -13.26 18.07 24.31
CA ALA A 724 -12.17 17.11 24.41
C ALA A 724 -10.76 17.75 24.44
N LEU A 725 -10.56 18.83 23.68
CA LEU A 725 -9.25 19.47 23.51
C LEU A 725 -9.07 20.68 24.42
N HIS A 726 -10.17 21.37 24.79
CA HIS A 726 -10.08 22.67 25.46
C HIS A 726 -10.84 22.73 26.79
N ASP A 727 -11.47 21.64 27.25
CA ASP A 727 -12.26 21.58 28.50
C ASP A 727 -13.36 22.67 28.52
N ALA A 728 -13.99 22.90 27.36
CA ALA A 728 -15.04 23.91 27.19
C ALA A 728 -16.23 23.64 28.12
N THR A 729 -16.82 24.72 28.66
CA THR A 729 -18.13 24.63 29.32
C THR A 729 -19.23 24.29 28.30
N LEU A 730 -20.40 23.85 28.77
CA LEU A 730 -21.53 23.55 27.87
C LEU A 730 -21.90 24.74 26.98
N ASP A 731 -21.92 25.96 27.53
CA ASP A 731 -22.22 27.19 26.79
C ASP A 731 -21.11 27.52 25.77
N GLU A 732 -19.83 27.34 26.14
CA GLU A 732 -18.68 27.54 25.24
C GLU A 732 -18.70 26.55 24.07
N ALA A 733 -18.93 25.27 24.35
CA ALA A 733 -19.01 24.23 23.33
C ALA A 733 -20.18 24.47 22.37
N LEU A 734 -21.34 24.88 22.89
CA LEU A 734 -22.53 25.19 22.09
C LEU A 734 -22.32 26.42 21.20
N ALA A 735 -21.68 27.46 21.72
CA ALA A 735 -21.37 28.67 20.95
C ALA A 735 -20.30 28.42 19.87
N ALA A 736 -19.22 27.69 20.20
CA ALA A 736 -18.18 27.32 19.24
C ALA A 736 -18.73 26.45 18.10
N ALA A 737 -19.60 25.48 18.43
CA ALA A 737 -20.28 24.65 17.46
C ALA A 737 -21.21 25.45 16.53
N ASN A 738 -21.93 26.43 17.06
CA ASN A 738 -22.78 27.33 16.27
C ASN A 738 -21.96 28.21 15.30
N GLU A 739 -20.77 28.66 15.71
CA GLU A 739 -19.85 29.38 14.83
C GLU A 739 -19.30 28.47 13.71
N ALA A 740 -18.89 27.24 14.03
CA ALA A 740 -18.40 26.28 13.04
C ALA A 740 -19.47 25.91 12.00
N ALA A 741 -20.71 25.68 12.46
CA ALA A 741 -21.85 25.42 11.58
C ALA A 741 -22.15 26.63 10.68
N HIS A 742 -22.14 27.85 11.22
CA HIS A 742 -22.33 29.07 10.43
C HIS A 742 -21.23 29.23 9.37
N ALA A 743 -19.97 29.00 9.75
CA ALA A 743 -18.84 29.07 8.83
C ALA A 743 -18.93 28.00 7.72
N ARG A 744 -19.48 26.83 8.03
CA ARG A 744 -19.76 25.80 7.03
C ARG A 744 -20.91 26.19 6.08
N VAL A 745 -21.97 26.82 6.61
CA VAL A 745 -23.15 27.20 5.82
C VAL A 745 -22.86 28.31 4.81
N PHE A 746 -22.04 29.28 5.19
CA PHE A 746 -21.75 30.47 4.38
C PHE A 746 -20.34 30.50 3.79
N ASP A 747 -19.58 29.41 3.94
CA ASP A 747 -18.17 29.29 3.53
C ASP A 747 -17.32 30.50 3.97
N SER A 748 -17.53 30.92 5.22
CA SER A 748 -16.84 32.08 5.79
C SER A 748 -15.47 31.69 6.36
N VAL A 749 -14.66 32.71 6.72
CA VAL A 749 -13.31 32.49 7.26
C VAL A 749 -13.38 31.70 8.56
N ARG A 750 -12.66 30.57 8.61
CA ARG A 750 -12.58 29.69 9.77
C ARG A 750 -11.40 30.08 10.65
N ARG A 751 -11.62 30.09 11.97
CA ARG A 751 -10.60 30.40 12.98
C ARG A 751 -10.16 29.12 13.69
N PRO A 752 -8.91 29.02 14.16
CA PRO A 752 -8.48 27.93 15.02
C PRO A 752 -9.44 27.72 16.20
N LEU A 753 -9.79 26.47 16.50
CA LEU A 753 -10.82 26.17 17.51
C LEU A 753 -10.44 26.65 18.92
N ASP A 754 -9.14 26.62 19.24
CA ASP A 754 -8.60 27.13 20.50
C ASP A 754 -8.80 28.64 20.65
N GLU A 755 -8.60 29.41 19.57
CA GLU A 755 -8.87 30.86 19.54
C GLU A 755 -10.37 31.15 19.71
N VAL A 756 -11.24 30.36 19.09
CA VAL A 756 -12.70 30.49 19.24
C VAL A 756 -13.09 30.29 20.71
N VAL A 757 -12.71 29.17 21.31
CA VAL A 757 -13.02 28.86 22.72
C VAL A 757 -12.41 29.89 23.68
N ALA A 758 -11.16 30.32 23.44
CA ALA A 758 -10.52 31.37 24.25
C ALA A 758 -11.27 32.72 24.16
N SER A 759 -11.75 33.10 22.98
CA SER A 759 -12.51 34.34 22.80
C SER A 759 -13.86 34.30 23.55
N LEU A 760 -14.53 33.15 23.56
CA LEU A 760 -15.78 32.95 24.29
C LEU A 760 -15.56 33.06 25.81
N ARG A 761 -14.47 32.47 26.32
CA ARG A 761 -14.06 32.59 27.74
C ARG A 761 -13.78 34.03 28.17
N SER A 762 -13.19 34.83 27.29
CA SER A 762 -12.89 36.23 27.61
C SER A 762 -14.13 37.14 27.65
N ASN A 763 -15.23 36.74 27.02
CA ASN A 763 -16.49 37.49 27.01
C ASN A 763 -17.42 37.12 28.19
N THR A 764 -17.12 36.07 28.95
CA THR A 764 -17.87 35.61 30.13
C THR A 764 -17.27 36.07 31.47
N THR A 765 -16.07 36.66 31.47
CA THR A 765 -15.45 37.40 32.60
C THR A 765 -15.69 38.89 32.48
#